data_AF-A0A2V8TFZ0-F1
#
_entry.id   AF-A0A2V8TFZ0-F1
#
_cell.length_a   1.000
_cell.length_b   1.000
_cell.length_c   1.000
_cell.angle_alpha   90.00
_cell.angle_beta   90.00
_cell.angle_gamma   90.00
#
_symmetry.space_group_name_H-M   'P 1'
#
loop_
_entity.id
_entity.type
_entity.pdbx_description
1 polymer ?
#
loop_
_entity_poly.entity_id
_entity_poly.type
_entity_poly.pdbx_seq_one_letter_code
_entity_poly.pdbx_strand_id
1 'polypeptide(L)'
;MQTRWNHRKALTMRMVMPASAIARGYRAQDERGMALIGVMLIMSLMLMLALAVTFTSLSDKSITSNFKNLTSGFYAAEAGVNNLHRLLRNERFVMASLPDPPRVAPGRATLNPNDFIAAAEKAFNTTESFPNNAAYRTKIKITDIRVPYPVGDNDPAHLAGRVKLINPLYPQLGQVEPYSVSYQLESVGEGIAGLNGAVTLVEEGVINFKLLVSAQGGGLRVGSFSEFALFLDRSDPYNPEGPFIYQGMGPGDRFSGRVHTNERFGFWTIADGSDAPTFRGHVSQSYQSASYYRHGAGMPPPPVDADSDVVGGVLVAPKFLAGFERGAAPIPPTGNAFDQARAVLDGGYALSAGPPTDGELHTALRAAGDLSTSLAEPKDPTSTTPTLAPGVYLPSDGETFSGSGIYVMGDVDEVVLSADPSGNRQVIKITQGKQTTTIVIDIDAGTTTVDAGNGTRTLRGVPKDRSIADKGSRSAASLYVRGDMASLHGPGRDAQGQPIPAIDSDFAGGYATGDPRHPVAGGSVTLTGDLTYETPVVDAAGNPINPNAQNVLGIFASGGNINIPSDGRAPDNLTVNASMAAFSLKDADGNSVMGPNGRPFGGRVRSDVLDFQGKPFRGNFNLVGGMQSSNWDNLGVYDGQFHGYLYRGKWDPRYDQGQSPPFYPGYVVDTGGPSGAPSVKAQTNSPVVLSYKRIYYGRGQTPVTR
;
A
#
# COMPACT_ATOMS: atom_id res chain seq x y z
N MET A 1 -38.98 18.86 -30.76
CA MET A 1 -38.71 20.19 -30.16
C MET A 1 -37.82 20.96 -31.14
N GLN A 2 -38.30 21.81 -32.06
CA GLN A 2 -38.86 23.18 -31.89
C GLN A 2 -38.03 24.00 -30.88
N THR A 3 -37.42 25.15 -31.21
CA THR A 3 -37.96 26.38 -31.85
C THR A 3 -36.82 27.21 -32.50
N ARG A 4 -36.85 27.54 -33.80
CA ARG A 4 -37.14 28.86 -34.43
C ARG A 4 -36.59 30.13 -33.74
N TRP A 5 -35.79 30.92 -34.47
CA TRP A 5 -36.10 32.34 -34.74
C TRP A 5 -35.41 32.88 -36.01
N ASN A 6 -36.16 33.70 -36.76
CA ASN A 6 -35.87 34.27 -38.09
C ASN A 6 -35.52 35.75 -37.94
N HIS A 7 -34.73 36.32 -38.85
CA HIS A 7 -35.11 37.58 -39.51
C HIS A 7 -34.43 37.79 -40.88
N ARG A 8 -35.28 38.10 -41.86
CA ARG A 8 -35.00 38.51 -43.24
C ARG A 8 -34.76 40.02 -43.28
N LYS A 9 -34.00 40.49 -44.27
CA LYS A 9 -34.40 41.64 -45.12
C LYS A 9 -33.75 41.54 -46.51
N ALA A 10 -34.56 41.84 -47.51
CA ALA A 10 -34.29 41.76 -48.95
C ALA A 10 -34.51 43.14 -49.59
N LEU A 11 -34.22 43.22 -50.90
CA LEU A 11 -34.42 44.31 -51.88
C LEU A 11 -33.30 45.38 -51.89
N THR A 12 -32.84 45.91 -53.04
CA THR A 12 -33.58 46.19 -54.28
C THR A 12 -32.65 46.34 -55.49
N MET A 13 -33.09 45.84 -56.64
CA MET A 13 -32.59 46.13 -57.99
C MET A 13 -33.61 47.09 -58.65
N ARG A 14 -33.20 48.23 -59.24
CA ARG A 14 -33.89 48.81 -60.40
C ARG A 14 -33.10 49.90 -61.13
N MET A 15 -33.01 49.67 -62.44
CA MET A 15 -32.65 50.53 -63.57
C MET A 15 -33.62 51.74 -63.70
N VAL A 16 -33.17 52.85 -64.32
CA VAL A 16 -33.89 53.72 -65.31
C VAL A 16 -33.07 55.02 -65.58
N MET A 17 -32.72 55.27 -66.85
CA MET A 17 -32.30 56.57 -67.42
C MET A 17 -33.53 57.49 -67.64
N PRO A 18 -33.40 58.82 -67.84
CA PRO A 18 -33.35 59.36 -69.23
C PRO A 18 -32.64 60.72 -69.47
N ALA A 19 -32.34 60.95 -70.77
CA ALA A 19 -32.38 62.17 -71.60
C ALA A 19 -31.71 63.50 -71.12
N SER A 20 -30.70 64.07 -71.78
CA SER A 20 -30.58 64.66 -73.14
C SER A 20 -31.05 66.12 -73.30
N ALA A 21 -30.08 67.04 -73.54
CA ALA A 21 -30.10 68.15 -74.54
C ALA A 21 -28.78 68.96 -74.43
N ILE A 22 -27.80 68.78 -75.31
CA ILE A 22 -27.47 69.58 -76.53
C ILE A 22 -27.08 71.05 -76.27
N ALA A 23 -25.80 71.39 -76.52
CA ALA A 23 -25.41 72.32 -77.58
C ALA A 23 -23.87 72.38 -77.80
N ARG A 24 -23.48 72.05 -79.05
CA ARG A 24 -22.34 72.49 -79.91
C ARG A 24 -21.32 73.47 -79.30
N GLY A 25 -20.01 73.35 -79.52
CA GLY A 25 -19.19 72.49 -80.37
C GLY A 25 -17.84 73.19 -80.61
N TYR A 26 -16.78 72.46 -80.97
CA TYR A 26 -15.67 72.95 -81.79
C TYR A 26 -14.88 71.74 -82.33
N ARG A 27 -14.63 71.73 -83.64
CA ARG A 27 -13.80 70.75 -84.34
C ARG A 27 -12.32 71.01 -84.01
N ALA A 28 -11.60 69.95 -83.65
CA ALA A 28 -10.18 69.83 -83.94
C ALA A 28 -9.88 68.34 -84.19
N GLN A 29 -9.28 68.06 -85.34
CA GLN A 29 -8.85 66.74 -85.80
C GLN A 29 -7.57 66.32 -85.04
N ASP A 30 -7.36 65.01 -84.95
CA ASP A 30 -6.08 64.32 -84.61
C ASP A 30 -5.62 64.10 -83.15
N GLU A 31 -6.48 63.56 -82.26
CA GLU A 31 -6.00 62.88 -81.02
C GLU A 31 -6.52 61.44 -80.80
N ARG A 32 -7.38 60.91 -81.68
CA ARG A 32 -8.01 59.58 -81.50
C ARG A 32 -7.02 58.40 -81.50
N GLY A 33 -5.88 58.54 -82.18
CA GLY A 33 -4.81 57.53 -82.16
C GLY A 33 -4.06 57.48 -80.83
N MET A 34 -3.76 58.64 -80.24
CA MET A 34 -3.05 58.75 -78.95
C MET A 34 -3.90 58.29 -77.78
N ALA A 35 -5.21 58.57 -77.78
CA ALA A 35 -6.13 58.08 -76.75
C ALA A 35 -6.29 56.55 -76.79
N LEU A 36 -6.35 55.94 -77.98
CA LEU A 36 -6.46 54.48 -78.11
C LEU A 36 -5.16 53.78 -77.66
N ILE A 37 -4.00 54.34 -78.02
CA ILE A 37 -2.70 53.84 -77.55
C ILE A 37 -2.59 53.98 -76.02
N GLY A 38 -2.99 55.12 -75.46
CA GLY A 38 -3.03 55.34 -74.01
C GLY A 38 -3.92 54.34 -73.27
N VAL A 39 -5.13 54.07 -73.79
CA VAL A 39 -6.05 53.08 -73.20
C VAL A 39 -5.50 51.65 -73.32
N MET A 40 -4.89 51.27 -74.45
CA MET A 40 -4.25 49.95 -74.59
C MET A 40 -3.05 49.79 -73.66
N LEU A 41 -2.23 50.82 -73.47
CA LEU A 41 -1.13 50.82 -72.51
C LEU A 41 -1.63 50.68 -71.07
N ILE A 42 -2.69 51.40 -70.70
CA ILE A 42 -3.30 51.32 -69.36
C ILE A 42 -3.92 49.94 -69.14
N MET A 43 -4.63 49.37 -70.12
CA MET A 43 -5.21 48.01 -70.00
C MET A 43 -4.12 46.93 -69.91
N SER A 44 -3.03 47.05 -70.67
CA SER A 44 -1.88 46.14 -70.56
C SER A 44 -1.20 46.22 -69.20
N LEU A 45 -1.08 47.42 -68.62
CA LEU A 45 -0.50 47.62 -67.30
C LEU A 45 -1.42 47.08 -66.20
N MET A 46 -2.73 47.27 -66.32
CA MET A 46 -3.75 46.67 -65.43
C MET A 46 -3.73 45.14 -65.52
N LEU A 47 -3.55 44.56 -66.71
CA LEU A 47 -3.42 43.11 -66.89
C LEU A 47 -2.16 42.59 -66.20
N MET A 48 -1.00 43.23 -66.41
CA MET A 48 0.24 42.85 -65.72
C MET A 48 0.10 42.94 -64.19
N LEU A 49 -0.56 43.99 -63.69
CA LEU A 49 -0.83 44.14 -62.25
C LEU A 49 -1.75 43.02 -61.74
N ALA A 50 -2.83 42.70 -62.45
CA ALA A 50 -3.75 41.62 -62.08
C ALA A 50 -3.04 40.26 -62.08
N LEU A 51 -2.16 40.02 -63.04
CA LEU A 51 -1.40 38.78 -63.19
C LEU A 51 -0.33 38.66 -62.08
N ALA A 52 0.34 39.76 -61.74
CA ALA A 52 1.24 39.85 -60.59
C ALA A 52 0.51 39.56 -59.27
N VAL A 53 -0.65 40.18 -59.03
CA VAL A 53 -1.49 39.93 -57.83
C VAL A 53 -1.94 38.47 -57.77
N THR A 54 -2.30 37.87 -58.91
CA THR A 54 -2.70 36.47 -58.97
C THR A 54 -1.55 35.53 -58.65
N PHE A 55 -0.35 35.79 -59.17
CA PHE A 55 0.85 35.01 -58.82
C PHE A 55 1.24 35.17 -57.35
N THR A 56 1.18 36.39 -56.81
CA THR A 56 1.41 36.62 -55.37
C THR A 56 0.39 35.86 -54.53
N SER A 57 -0.90 35.90 -54.89
CA SER A 57 -1.95 35.17 -54.17
C SER A 57 -1.80 33.64 -54.24
N LEU A 58 -1.41 33.11 -55.41
CA LEU A 58 -1.12 31.67 -55.56
C LEU A 58 0.14 31.26 -54.78
N SER A 59 1.16 32.11 -54.77
CA SER A 59 2.39 31.92 -53.99
C SER A 59 2.10 31.91 -52.49
N ASP A 60 1.38 32.91 -51.98
CA ASP A 60 0.99 33.01 -50.57
C ASP A 60 0.10 31.85 -50.15
N LYS A 61 -0.83 31.43 -51.00
CA LYS A 61 -1.69 30.26 -50.75
C LYS A 61 -0.86 28.97 -50.71
N SER A 62 0.11 28.81 -51.60
CA SER A 62 1.02 27.66 -51.63
C SER A 62 1.91 27.62 -50.38
N ILE A 63 2.54 28.74 -50.02
CA ILE A 63 3.39 28.86 -48.82
C ILE A 63 2.57 28.60 -47.55
N THR A 64 1.41 29.23 -47.43
CA THR A 64 0.53 29.06 -46.25
C THR A 64 0.00 27.63 -46.15
N SER A 65 -0.36 27.01 -47.28
CA SER A 65 -0.81 25.62 -47.30
C SER A 65 0.33 24.67 -46.89
N ASN A 66 1.53 24.84 -47.44
CA ASN A 66 2.69 24.02 -47.09
C ASN A 66 3.11 24.22 -45.62
N PHE A 67 3.10 25.46 -45.13
CA PHE A 67 3.38 25.76 -43.73
C PHE A 67 2.34 25.09 -42.81
N LYS A 68 1.04 25.27 -43.08
CA LYS A 68 -0.05 24.65 -42.31
C LYS A 68 0.07 23.12 -42.30
N ASN A 69 0.43 22.51 -43.42
CA ASN A 69 0.61 21.07 -43.51
C ASN A 69 1.84 20.59 -42.73
N LEU A 70 2.98 21.26 -42.86
CA LEU A 70 4.18 20.96 -42.07
C LEU A 70 3.93 21.11 -40.57
N THR A 71 3.25 22.18 -40.15
CA THR A 71 2.84 22.38 -38.76
C THR A 71 1.89 21.28 -38.29
N SER A 72 0.91 20.88 -39.11
CA SER A 72 0.00 19.78 -38.76
C SER A 72 0.72 18.43 -38.65
N GLY A 73 1.65 18.13 -39.57
CA GLY A 73 2.48 16.93 -39.53
C GLY A 73 3.42 16.94 -38.32
N PHE A 74 3.98 18.09 -37.95
CA PHE A 74 4.77 18.22 -36.74
C PHE A 74 3.96 17.89 -35.47
N TYR A 75 2.78 18.48 -35.31
CA TYR A 75 1.93 18.20 -34.14
C TYR A 75 1.43 16.75 -34.12
N ALA A 76 1.13 16.16 -35.28
CA ALA A 76 0.78 14.75 -35.38
C ALA A 76 1.96 13.84 -34.96
N ALA A 77 3.17 14.16 -35.43
CA ALA A 77 4.37 13.43 -35.04
C ALA A 77 4.63 13.55 -33.53
N GLU A 78 4.48 14.75 -32.96
CA GLU A 78 4.68 15.02 -31.54
C GLU A 78 3.65 14.27 -30.67
N ALA A 79 2.39 14.25 -31.10
CA ALA A 79 1.34 13.45 -30.46
C ALA A 79 1.70 11.96 -30.46
N GLY A 80 2.27 11.44 -31.57
CA GLY A 80 2.76 10.08 -31.65
C GLY A 80 3.90 9.78 -30.67
N VAL A 81 4.88 10.67 -30.54
CA VAL A 81 5.96 10.53 -29.53
C VAL A 81 5.40 10.54 -28.12
N ASN A 82 4.46 11.43 -27.81
CA ASN A 82 3.84 11.51 -26.48
C ASN A 82 2.99 10.27 -26.17
N ASN A 83 2.29 9.70 -27.16
CA ASN A 83 1.57 8.44 -27.00
C ASN A 83 2.54 7.28 -26.74
N LEU A 84 3.65 7.21 -27.49
CA LEU A 84 4.72 6.24 -27.24
C LEU A 84 5.31 6.41 -25.83
N HIS A 85 5.54 7.63 -25.34
CA HIS A 85 6.00 7.86 -23.95
C HIS A 85 5.03 7.30 -22.92
N ARG A 86 3.73 7.52 -23.12
CA ARG A 86 2.70 6.98 -22.24
C ARG A 86 2.73 5.46 -22.23
N LEU A 87 2.94 4.84 -23.39
CA LEU A 87 3.04 3.39 -23.52
C LEU A 87 4.34 2.83 -22.93
N LEU A 88 5.48 3.49 -23.16
CA LEU A 88 6.79 3.13 -22.62
C LEU A 88 6.85 3.23 -21.09
N ARG A 89 6.06 4.12 -20.48
CA ARG A 89 5.95 4.26 -19.01
C ARG A 89 4.94 3.29 -18.39
N ASN A 90 4.15 2.61 -19.22
CA ASN A 90 3.16 1.64 -18.77
C ASN A 90 3.82 0.25 -18.68
N GLU A 91 3.44 -0.54 -17.69
CA GLU A 91 3.86 -1.95 -17.55
C GLU A 91 3.62 -2.77 -18.82
N ARG A 92 2.65 -2.36 -19.66
CA ARG A 92 2.36 -2.97 -20.96
C ARG A 92 3.56 -2.98 -21.90
N PHE A 93 4.49 -2.02 -21.84
CA PHE A 93 5.72 -2.07 -22.63
C PHE A 93 6.56 -3.30 -22.29
N VAL A 94 6.81 -3.50 -21.00
CA VAL A 94 7.61 -4.63 -20.54
C VAL A 94 6.85 -5.94 -20.77
N MET A 95 5.58 -6.00 -20.36
CA MET A 95 4.77 -7.22 -20.43
C MET A 95 4.46 -7.67 -21.85
N ALA A 96 4.16 -6.76 -22.79
CA ALA A 96 3.93 -7.12 -24.20
C ALA A 96 5.22 -7.56 -24.92
N SER A 97 6.38 -7.29 -24.31
CA SER A 97 7.70 -7.63 -24.85
C SER A 97 8.30 -8.89 -24.19
N LEU A 98 7.60 -9.52 -23.25
CA LEU A 98 8.03 -10.78 -22.64
C LEU A 98 7.74 -11.95 -23.60
N PRO A 99 8.63 -12.96 -23.68
CA PRO A 99 8.32 -14.22 -24.36
C PRO A 99 7.24 -14.99 -23.59
N ASP A 100 6.30 -15.60 -24.32
CA ASP A 100 5.22 -16.44 -23.76
C ASP A 100 5.45 -17.93 -24.10
N PRO A 101 5.68 -18.84 -23.12
CA PRO A 101 5.85 -18.58 -21.69
C PRO A 101 7.30 -18.17 -21.33
N PRO A 102 7.50 -17.38 -20.26
CA PRO A 102 8.83 -16.98 -19.83
C PRO A 102 9.63 -18.18 -19.29
N ARG A 103 10.93 -18.25 -19.62
CA ARG A 103 11.84 -19.29 -19.13
C ARG A 103 12.66 -18.77 -17.96
N VAL A 104 12.40 -19.25 -16.75
CA VAL A 104 13.11 -18.80 -15.53
C VAL A 104 14.18 -19.82 -15.12
N ALA A 105 15.40 -19.33 -14.92
CA ALA A 105 16.49 -20.09 -14.32
C ALA A 105 17.03 -19.33 -13.09
N PRO A 106 17.08 -19.95 -11.90
CA PRO A 106 17.56 -19.29 -10.68
C PRO A 106 18.96 -18.70 -10.85
N GLY A 107 19.13 -17.45 -10.42
CA GLY A 107 20.39 -16.72 -10.46
C GLY A 107 20.85 -16.30 -11.85
N ARG A 108 20.04 -16.45 -12.90
CA ARG A 108 20.33 -16.04 -14.29
C ARG A 108 19.22 -15.14 -14.83
N ALA A 109 19.57 -14.27 -15.77
CA ALA A 109 18.60 -13.40 -16.44
C ALA A 109 17.53 -14.23 -17.18
N THR A 110 16.26 -13.84 -17.01
CA THR A 110 15.10 -14.53 -17.58
C THR A 110 14.80 -14.07 -19.02
N LEU A 111 15.17 -12.83 -19.39
CA LEU A 111 14.94 -12.30 -20.72
C LEU A 111 16.04 -12.66 -21.70
N ASN A 112 15.63 -13.17 -22.87
CA ASN A 112 16.48 -13.16 -24.05
C ASN A 112 16.39 -11.77 -24.72
N PRO A 113 17.52 -11.06 -24.87
CA PRO A 113 17.61 -9.80 -25.61
C PRO A 113 16.87 -9.77 -26.95
N ASN A 114 17.07 -10.78 -27.79
CA ASN A 114 16.58 -10.77 -29.17
C ASN A 114 15.07 -10.96 -29.23
N ASP A 115 14.52 -11.82 -28.37
CA ASP A 115 13.08 -12.08 -28.30
C ASP A 115 12.34 -10.85 -27.78
N PHE A 116 12.91 -10.17 -26.78
CA PHE A 116 12.38 -8.91 -26.26
C PHE A 116 12.37 -7.82 -27.33
N ILE A 117 13.47 -7.66 -28.08
CA ILE A 117 13.57 -6.68 -29.16
C ILE A 117 12.47 -6.92 -30.20
N ALA A 118 12.35 -8.15 -30.69
CA ALA A 118 11.36 -8.49 -31.72
C ALA A 118 9.91 -8.25 -31.24
N ALA A 119 9.60 -8.61 -29.99
CA ALA A 119 8.27 -8.44 -29.41
C ALA A 119 7.93 -6.95 -29.19
N ALA A 120 8.86 -6.18 -28.63
CA ALA A 120 8.70 -4.74 -28.42
C ALA A 120 8.50 -3.99 -29.74
N GLU A 121 9.35 -4.24 -30.75
CA GLU A 121 9.24 -3.57 -32.05
C GLU A 121 7.91 -3.90 -32.75
N LYS A 122 7.42 -5.14 -32.60
CA LYS A 122 6.10 -5.54 -33.10
C LYS A 122 4.96 -4.84 -32.37
N ALA A 123 5.02 -4.74 -31.04
CA ALA A 123 3.96 -4.17 -30.21
C ALA A 123 3.77 -2.66 -30.42
N PHE A 124 4.84 -1.93 -30.75
CA PHE A 124 4.83 -0.46 -30.86
C PHE A 124 4.92 0.08 -32.28
N ASN A 125 4.83 -0.78 -33.29
CA ASN A 125 4.66 -0.38 -34.68
C ASN A 125 3.17 -0.11 -34.96
N THR A 126 2.68 1.05 -34.54
CA THR A 126 1.26 1.44 -34.61
C THR A 126 1.02 2.61 -35.57
N THR A 127 -0.16 2.66 -36.17
CA THR A 127 -0.63 3.79 -36.99
C THR A 127 -1.98 4.24 -36.45
N GLU A 128 -2.09 5.52 -36.12
CA GLU A 128 -3.35 6.13 -35.68
C GLU A 128 -3.73 7.27 -36.62
N SER A 129 -5.03 7.34 -36.96
CA SER A 129 -5.59 8.38 -37.81
C SER A 129 -6.46 9.32 -36.98
N PHE A 130 -6.29 10.62 -37.15
CA PHE A 130 -7.09 11.64 -36.50
C PHE A 130 -8.34 12.00 -37.32
N PRO A 131 -9.41 12.55 -36.69
CA PRO A 131 -10.62 12.98 -37.38
C PRO A 131 -10.42 14.07 -38.44
N ASN A 132 -9.29 14.78 -38.40
CA ASN A 132 -8.94 15.83 -39.36
C ASN A 132 -8.15 15.30 -40.58
N ASN A 133 -8.15 13.99 -40.83
CA ASN A 133 -7.38 13.29 -41.86
C ASN A 133 -5.85 13.45 -41.74
N ALA A 134 -5.34 13.95 -40.61
CA ALA A 134 -3.94 13.80 -40.26
C ALA A 134 -3.73 12.39 -39.67
N ALA A 135 -2.56 11.81 -39.89
CA ALA A 135 -2.20 10.53 -39.30
C ALA A 135 -0.78 10.61 -38.76
N TYR A 136 -0.49 9.80 -37.75
CA TYR A 136 0.87 9.54 -37.37
C TYR A 136 1.16 8.05 -37.42
N ARG A 137 2.39 7.74 -37.79
CA ARG A 137 2.93 6.38 -37.79
C ARG A 137 4.10 6.37 -36.82
N THR A 138 4.01 5.51 -35.81
CA THR A 138 5.05 5.36 -34.81
C THR A 138 5.76 4.04 -35.00
N LYS A 139 7.08 4.06 -34.86
CA LYS A 139 7.93 2.89 -34.76
C LYS A 139 8.87 3.05 -33.58
N ILE A 140 9.12 1.96 -32.89
CA ILE A 140 10.26 1.85 -31.98
C ILE A 140 11.31 0.97 -32.65
N LYS A 141 12.56 1.31 -32.42
CA LYS A 141 13.71 0.46 -32.69
C LYS A 141 14.51 0.33 -31.41
N ILE A 142 14.80 -0.89 -30.99
CA ILE A 142 15.66 -1.11 -29.82
C ILE A 142 17.10 -1.26 -30.30
N THR A 143 18.01 -0.46 -29.75
CA THR A 143 19.40 -0.40 -30.19
C THR A 143 20.31 -1.26 -29.34
N ASP A 144 20.03 -1.37 -28.05
CA ASP A 144 20.79 -2.18 -27.11
C ASP A 144 19.92 -2.59 -25.92
N ILE A 145 20.20 -3.76 -25.34
CA ILE A 145 19.63 -4.21 -24.08
C ILE A 145 20.74 -4.80 -23.21
N ARG A 146 20.95 -4.18 -22.05
CA ARG A 146 21.84 -4.69 -21.02
C ARG A 146 21.09 -5.67 -20.14
N VAL A 147 21.49 -6.93 -20.24
CA VAL A 147 21.02 -8.06 -19.44
C VAL A 147 21.75 -8.09 -18.09
N PRO A 148 21.07 -8.46 -16.99
CA PRO A 148 21.71 -8.54 -15.68
C PRO A 148 22.72 -9.69 -15.58
N TYR A 149 23.71 -9.49 -14.72
CA TYR A 149 24.76 -10.49 -14.46
C TYR A 149 24.26 -11.61 -13.55
N PRO A 150 24.79 -12.84 -13.69
CA PRO A 150 24.44 -13.94 -12.79
C PRO A 150 24.75 -13.62 -11.33
N VAL A 151 24.01 -14.23 -10.40
CA VAL A 151 24.20 -14.02 -8.95
C VAL A 151 25.62 -14.40 -8.48
N GLY A 152 26.23 -15.40 -9.11
CA GLY A 152 27.58 -15.90 -8.79
C GLY A 152 28.71 -15.20 -9.53
N ASP A 153 28.43 -14.10 -10.25
CA ASP A 153 29.48 -13.27 -10.82
C ASP A 153 30.33 -12.68 -9.68
N ASN A 154 31.66 -12.70 -9.81
CA ASN A 154 32.58 -12.24 -8.78
C ASN A 154 33.19 -10.86 -9.10
N ASP A 155 32.92 -10.27 -10.27
CA ASP A 155 33.47 -8.96 -10.64
C ASP A 155 32.79 -7.82 -9.84
N PRO A 156 33.52 -7.07 -9.00
CA PRO A 156 32.96 -5.96 -8.23
C PRO A 156 32.26 -4.89 -9.08
N ALA A 157 32.68 -4.69 -10.33
CA ALA A 157 32.06 -3.73 -11.24
C ALA A 157 30.61 -4.10 -11.61
N HIS A 158 30.25 -5.39 -11.48
CA HIS A 158 28.93 -5.91 -11.85
C HIS A 158 27.93 -5.87 -10.69
N LEU A 159 28.35 -5.53 -9.46
CA LEU A 159 27.55 -5.65 -8.24
C LEU A 159 26.14 -5.02 -8.34
N ALA A 160 26.03 -3.85 -8.98
CA ALA A 160 24.77 -3.12 -9.13
C ALA A 160 23.82 -3.73 -10.19
N GLY A 161 24.34 -4.51 -11.13
CA GLY A 161 23.62 -5.13 -12.24
C GLY A 161 23.37 -6.64 -12.08
N ARG A 162 23.70 -7.22 -10.92
CA ARG A 162 23.48 -8.65 -10.66
C ARG A 162 22.02 -8.96 -10.37
N VAL A 163 21.62 -10.18 -10.74
CA VAL A 163 20.38 -10.81 -10.24
C VAL A 163 20.46 -10.94 -8.72
N LYS A 164 19.44 -10.46 -8.02
CA LYS A 164 19.33 -10.55 -6.56
C LYS A 164 18.24 -11.53 -6.16
N LEU A 165 18.57 -12.53 -5.36
CA LEU A 165 17.58 -13.45 -4.80
C LEU A 165 16.81 -12.74 -3.67
N ILE A 166 15.50 -12.94 -3.63
CA ILE A 166 14.61 -12.27 -2.65
C ILE A 166 14.56 -13.05 -1.34
N ASN A 167 14.87 -14.34 -1.35
CA ASN A 167 14.96 -15.18 -0.16
C ASN A 167 16.26 -16.03 -0.19
N PRO A 168 17.19 -15.87 0.77
CA PRO A 168 18.42 -16.65 0.83
C PRO A 168 18.22 -18.10 1.25
N LEU A 169 17.10 -18.43 1.91
CA LEU A 169 16.81 -19.79 2.39
C LEU A 169 16.25 -20.71 1.29
N TYR A 170 15.65 -20.13 0.24
CA TYR A 170 15.05 -20.86 -0.86
C TYR A 170 15.25 -20.08 -2.18
N PRO A 171 16.28 -20.39 -2.99
CA PRO A 171 16.61 -19.66 -4.22
C PRO A 171 15.52 -19.76 -5.31
N GLN A 172 14.46 -20.53 -5.08
CA GLN A 172 13.34 -20.76 -6.00
C GLN A 172 12.17 -19.77 -5.82
N LEU A 173 12.08 -19.02 -4.70
CA LEU A 173 10.90 -18.19 -4.40
C LEU A 173 10.94 -16.75 -4.94
N GLY A 174 11.96 -16.40 -5.72
CA GLY A 174 11.96 -15.22 -6.58
C GLY A 174 13.28 -14.46 -6.64
N GLN A 175 13.47 -13.75 -7.74
CA GLN A 175 14.65 -12.94 -8.01
C GLN A 175 14.29 -11.60 -8.66
N VAL A 176 15.10 -10.59 -8.36
CA VAL A 176 15.02 -9.26 -8.96
C VAL A 176 16.11 -9.14 -10.02
N GLU A 177 15.69 -8.77 -11.22
CA GLU A 177 16.55 -8.68 -12.40
C GLU A 177 16.55 -7.25 -12.96
N PRO A 178 17.63 -6.47 -12.81
CA PRO A 178 17.73 -5.13 -13.38
C PRO A 178 18.07 -5.16 -14.88
N TYR A 179 17.25 -4.53 -15.71
CA TYR A 179 17.46 -4.37 -17.15
C TYR A 179 17.62 -2.89 -17.52
N SER A 180 18.40 -2.65 -18.57
CA SER A 180 18.52 -1.33 -19.21
C SER A 180 18.36 -1.48 -20.71
N VAL A 181 17.41 -0.78 -21.31
CA VAL A 181 17.10 -0.83 -22.74
C VAL A 181 17.35 0.54 -23.36
N SER A 182 18.23 0.59 -24.35
CA SER A 182 18.42 1.77 -25.20
C SER A 182 17.49 1.68 -26.40
N TYR A 183 16.73 2.73 -26.65
CA TYR A 183 15.72 2.77 -27.70
C TYR A 183 15.85 4.00 -28.59
N GLN A 184 15.32 3.88 -29.80
CA GLN A 184 15.07 4.96 -30.74
C GLN A 184 13.58 4.92 -31.15
N LEU A 185 12.84 5.97 -30.84
CA LEU A 185 11.47 6.17 -31.31
C LEU A 185 11.51 6.99 -32.58
N GLU A 186 10.73 6.57 -33.57
CA GLU A 186 10.45 7.32 -34.77
C GLU A 186 8.94 7.57 -34.85
N SER A 187 8.55 8.83 -35.00
CA SER A 187 7.16 9.21 -35.27
C SER A 187 7.10 10.03 -36.54
N VAL A 188 6.42 9.52 -37.55
CA VAL A 188 6.18 10.21 -38.82
C VAL A 188 4.77 10.77 -38.78
N GLY A 189 4.65 12.09 -38.75
CA GLY A 189 3.38 12.78 -38.87
C GLY A 189 3.13 13.19 -40.31
N GLU A 190 2.01 12.74 -40.87
CA GLU A 190 1.54 13.11 -42.20
C GLU A 190 0.48 14.22 -42.03
N GLY A 191 0.67 15.34 -42.73
CA GLY A 191 -0.34 16.39 -42.83
C GLY A 191 -1.61 15.93 -43.58
N ILE A 192 -2.52 16.86 -43.84
CA ILE A 192 -3.81 16.56 -44.49
C ILE A 192 -3.59 15.85 -45.84
N ALA A 193 -4.30 14.75 -46.05
CA ALA A 193 -4.23 13.94 -47.27
C ALA A 193 -4.32 14.78 -48.56
N GLY A 194 -3.36 14.59 -49.48
CA GLY A 194 -3.29 15.26 -50.79
C GLY A 194 -2.30 16.44 -50.89
N LEU A 195 -1.58 16.76 -49.81
CA LEU A 195 -0.54 17.79 -49.81
C LEU A 195 0.78 17.24 -49.24
N ASN A 196 1.90 17.58 -49.87
CA ASN A 196 3.22 17.04 -49.55
C ASN A 196 3.77 17.68 -48.26
N GLY A 197 3.71 16.97 -47.13
CA GLY A 197 4.33 17.38 -45.87
C GLY A 197 4.34 16.24 -44.86
N ALA A 198 5.48 15.57 -44.75
CA ALA A 198 5.73 14.58 -43.71
C ALA A 198 6.86 15.09 -42.80
N VAL A 199 6.66 15.01 -41.49
CA VAL A 199 7.67 15.36 -40.49
C VAL A 199 8.04 14.09 -39.74
N THR A 200 9.33 13.79 -39.65
CA THR A 200 9.83 12.66 -38.86
C THR A 200 10.49 13.20 -37.60
N LEU A 201 9.96 12.78 -36.45
CA LEU A 201 10.58 12.99 -35.15
C LEU A 201 11.31 11.73 -34.75
N VAL A 202 12.58 11.89 -34.37
CA VAL A 202 13.38 10.80 -33.79
C VAL A 202 13.74 11.16 -32.36
N GLU A 203 13.49 10.24 -31.44
CA GLU A 203 13.92 10.36 -30.06
C GLU A 203 14.76 9.16 -29.66
N GLU A 204 15.89 9.38 -29.00
CA GLU A 204 16.72 8.32 -28.44
C GLU A 204 16.70 8.41 -26.92
N GLY A 205 16.63 7.28 -26.22
CA GLY A 205 16.62 7.27 -24.76
C GLY A 205 17.00 5.93 -24.15
N VAL A 206 17.10 5.92 -22.82
CA VAL A 206 17.38 4.71 -22.02
C VAL A 206 16.26 4.50 -21.01
N ILE A 207 15.73 3.28 -20.99
CA ILE A 207 14.73 2.82 -20.03
C ILE A 207 15.39 1.81 -19.10
N ASN A 208 15.28 2.05 -17.80
CA ASN A 208 15.61 1.04 -16.80
C ASN A 208 14.33 0.45 -16.23
N PHE A 209 14.27 -0.87 -16.15
CA PHE A 209 13.21 -1.57 -15.43
C PHE A 209 13.77 -2.75 -14.65
N LYS A 210 12.97 -3.23 -13.70
CA LYS A 210 13.28 -4.43 -12.93
C LYS A 210 12.19 -5.45 -13.16
N LEU A 211 12.59 -6.67 -13.49
CA LEU A 211 11.68 -7.80 -13.46
C LEU A 211 11.70 -8.42 -12.07
N LEU A 212 10.50 -8.60 -11.53
CA LEU A 212 10.25 -9.47 -10.41
C LEU A 212 9.88 -10.83 -10.98
N VAL A 213 10.79 -11.77 -10.87
CA VAL A 213 10.60 -13.12 -11.36
C VAL A 213 10.30 -14.00 -10.17
N SER A 214 9.12 -14.61 -10.13
CA SER A 214 8.75 -15.60 -9.13
C SER A 214 8.43 -16.91 -9.83
N ALA A 215 9.12 -17.99 -9.44
CA ALA A 215 8.55 -19.30 -9.70
C ALA A 215 7.33 -19.41 -8.78
N GLN A 216 6.13 -19.54 -9.34
CA GLN A 216 4.97 -19.84 -8.51
C GLN A 216 5.08 -21.30 -8.05
N GLY A 217 5.15 -21.46 -6.73
CA GLY A 217 5.10 -22.73 -6.03
C GLY A 217 6.49 -23.13 -5.51
N GLY A 218 6.63 -23.65 -4.31
CA GLY A 218 5.60 -24.21 -3.46
C GLY A 218 6.26 -24.79 -2.21
N GLY A 219 5.80 -24.32 -1.06
CA GLY A 219 6.28 -24.68 0.26
C GLY A 219 5.45 -23.98 1.33
N LEU A 220 5.47 -24.52 2.55
CA LEU A 220 4.91 -23.83 3.71
C LEU A 220 5.71 -22.54 3.93
N ARG A 221 5.11 -21.38 3.65
CA ARG A 221 5.61 -20.11 4.17
C ARG A 221 5.02 -19.93 5.56
N VAL A 222 5.88 -20.04 6.58
CA VAL A 222 5.56 -19.60 7.93
C VAL A 222 6.02 -18.15 8.07
N GLY A 223 5.10 -17.25 8.38
CA GLY A 223 5.39 -15.83 8.64
C GLY A 223 4.75 -15.37 9.96
N SER A 224 5.26 -14.28 10.53
CA SER A 224 4.61 -13.59 11.65
C SER A 224 3.70 -12.50 11.10
N PHE A 225 2.52 -12.28 11.69
CA PHE A 225 1.67 -11.15 11.31
C PHE A 225 2.29 -9.79 11.61
N SER A 226 3.27 -9.75 12.51
CA SER A 226 4.03 -8.52 12.79
C SER A 226 4.83 -8.01 11.59
N GLU A 227 4.98 -8.78 10.50
CA GLU A 227 5.59 -8.29 9.26
C GLU A 227 4.69 -7.31 8.47
N PHE A 228 3.41 -7.19 8.86
CA PHE A 228 2.46 -6.25 8.25
C PHE A 228 2.27 -5.02 9.14
N ALA A 229 2.45 -3.84 8.55
CA ALA A 229 2.00 -2.58 9.14
C ALA A 229 0.47 -2.54 9.23
N LEU A 230 -0.19 -3.16 8.26
CA LEU A 230 -1.63 -3.35 8.24
C LEU A 230 -1.98 -4.69 7.57
N PHE A 231 -2.73 -5.55 8.26
CA PHE A 231 -3.31 -6.76 7.67
C PHE A 231 -4.80 -6.81 7.98
N LEU A 232 -5.64 -6.99 6.97
CA LEU A 232 -7.09 -7.13 7.12
C LEU A 232 -7.57 -8.40 6.43
N ASP A 233 -8.17 -9.32 7.17
CA ASP A 233 -8.82 -10.46 6.56
C ASP A 233 -10.11 -10.02 5.84
N ARG A 234 -10.91 -9.16 6.48
CA ARG A 234 -12.10 -8.56 5.86
C ARG A 234 -12.03 -7.05 5.84
N SER A 235 -12.20 -6.50 4.65
CA SER A 235 -12.28 -5.09 4.35
C SER A 235 -13.05 -4.96 3.03
N ASP A 236 -14.32 -4.54 3.10
CA ASP A 236 -15.11 -4.26 1.92
C ASP A 236 -15.80 -2.88 2.04
N PRO A 237 -15.32 -1.87 1.31
CA PRO A 237 -15.87 -0.51 1.38
C PRO A 237 -17.34 -0.40 0.92
N TYR A 238 -17.88 -1.41 0.20
CA TYR A 238 -19.28 -1.42 -0.21
C TYR A 238 -20.24 -1.98 0.84
N ASN A 239 -19.73 -2.75 1.79
CA ASN A 239 -20.52 -3.36 2.84
C ASN A 239 -19.90 -3.07 4.20
N PRO A 240 -19.83 -1.79 4.61
CA PRO A 240 -19.24 -1.43 5.87
C PRO A 240 -20.07 -2.04 7.01
N GLU A 241 -19.41 -2.75 7.93
CA GLU A 241 -20.10 -3.36 9.07
C GLU A 241 -20.48 -2.32 10.13
N GLY A 242 -21.74 -1.89 10.20
CA GLY A 242 -22.25 -1.00 11.26
C GLY A 242 -23.02 0.21 10.71
N PRO A 243 -23.34 1.22 11.54
CA PRO A 243 -23.99 2.47 11.09
C PRO A 243 -23.05 3.37 10.26
N PHE A 244 -21.91 2.83 9.84
CA PHE A 244 -20.88 3.57 9.14
C PHE A 244 -21.31 3.90 7.73
N ILE A 245 -20.98 5.12 7.33
CA ILE A 245 -21.09 5.57 5.95
C ILE A 245 -19.80 5.20 5.18
N TYR A 246 -18.69 4.86 5.86
CA TYR A 246 -17.37 4.66 5.25
C TYR A 246 -16.48 3.62 5.95
N GLN A 247 -15.76 2.83 5.15
CA GLN A 247 -14.58 2.08 5.57
C GLN A 247 -13.48 2.28 4.53
N GLY A 248 -12.33 2.85 4.93
CA GLY A 248 -11.21 3.04 4.03
C GLY A 248 -10.07 3.90 4.60
N MET A 249 -8.90 3.75 3.99
CA MET A 249 -7.69 4.49 4.34
C MET A 249 -7.75 5.89 3.76
N GLY A 250 -7.48 6.88 4.60
CA GLY A 250 -7.77 8.28 4.37
C GLY A 250 -6.57 9.21 4.39
N PRO A 251 -6.85 10.53 4.35
CA PRO A 251 -5.83 11.55 4.48
C PRO A 251 -5.02 11.41 5.77
N GLY A 252 -3.71 11.56 5.65
CA GLY A 252 -2.78 11.50 6.78
C GLY A 252 -2.33 10.08 7.13
N ASP A 253 -2.94 9.04 6.58
CA ASP A 253 -2.46 7.67 6.76
C ASP A 253 -1.09 7.49 6.09
N ARG A 254 -0.17 6.92 6.87
CA ARG A 254 1.21 6.64 6.46
C ARG A 254 1.57 5.24 6.92
N PHE A 255 1.99 4.39 5.98
CA PHE A 255 2.43 3.03 6.28
C PHE A 255 3.82 2.83 5.71
N SER A 256 4.81 2.53 6.55
CA SER A 256 6.16 2.21 6.07
C SER A 256 6.39 0.72 5.85
N GLY A 257 5.64 -0.15 6.54
CA GLY A 257 5.71 -1.60 6.40
C GLY A 257 4.74 -2.16 5.37
N ARG A 258 4.71 -3.50 5.24
CA ARG A 258 3.83 -4.19 4.30
C ARG A 258 2.37 -3.99 4.67
N VAL A 259 1.51 -3.85 3.67
CA VAL A 259 0.07 -3.70 3.85
C VAL A 259 -0.65 -4.76 3.01
N HIS A 260 -1.59 -5.49 3.61
CA HIS A 260 -2.36 -6.53 2.93
C HIS A 260 -3.83 -6.55 3.33
N THR A 261 -4.71 -6.87 2.38
CA THR A 261 -6.08 -7.32 2.67
C THR A 261 -6.47 -8.55 1.85
N ASN A 262 -7.18 -9.50 2.45
CA ASN A 262 -7.76 -10.63 1.71
C ASN A 262 -8.99 -10.24 0.90
N GLU A 263 -9.48 -9.02 1.05
CA GLU A 263 -10.58 -8.48 0.28
C GLU A 263 -10.09 -7.27 -0.51
N ARG A 264 -10.69 -6.10 -0.28
CA ARG A 264 -10.59 -4.95 -1.16
C ARG A 264 -10.28 -3.70 -0.35
N PHE A 265 -9.23 -2.98 -0.69
CA PHE A 265 -9.02 -1.69 -0.05
C PHE A 265 -9.97 -0.62 -0.58
N GLY A 266 -10.51 0.17 0.34
CA GLY A 266 -11.11 1.46 0.06
C GLY A 266 -10.12 2.58 0.36
N PHE A 267 -9.93 3.49 -0.60
CA PHE A 267 -9.13 4.70 -0.43
C PHE A 267 -9.99 5.94 -0.58
N TRP A 268 -9.73 6.94 0.27
CA TRP A 268 -10.43 8.20 0.19
C TRP A 268 -9.53 9.41 0.40
N THR A 269 -10.01 10.54 -0.10
CA THR A 269 -9.36 11.84 0.04
C THR A 269 -10.39 12.93 0.31
N ILE A 270 -9.93 14.06 0.85
CA ILE A 270 -10.75 15.27 0.93
C ILE A 270 -10.95 15.90 -0.46
N ALA A 271 -11.91 16.81 -0.57
CA ALA A 271 -12.41 17.32 -1.85
C ALA A 271 -11.33 17.95 -2.76
N ASP A 272 -10.20 18.40 -2.22
CA ASP A 272 -9.07 19.01 -2.92
C ASP A 272 -7.93 18.02 -3.26
N GLY A 273 -8.07 16.74 -2.90
CA GLY A 273 -7.06 15.71 -3.13
C GLY A 273 -5.83 15.81 -2.22
N SER A 274 -5.81 16.72 -1.25
CA SER A 274 -4.64 16.89 -0.37
C SER A 274 -4.50 15.75 0.64
N ASP A 275 -3.25 15.49 1.01
CA ASP A 275 -2.85 14.54 2.04
C ASP A 275 -3.24 13.06 1.84
N ALA A 276 -3.45 12.61 0.59
CA ALA A 276 -3.74 11.21 0.25
C ALA A 276 -2.79 10.21 0.96
N PRO A 277 -3.28 8.99 1.31
CA PRO A 277 -2.51 8.00 2.05
C PRO A 277 -1.19 7.64 1.35
N THR A 278 -0.12 7.42 2.11
CA THR A 278 1.20 7.08 1.55
C THR A 278 1.69 5.76 2.11
N PHE A 279 2.05 4.85 1.21
CA PHE A 279 2.58 3.53 1.48
C PHE A 279 4.02 3.48 1.00
N ARG A 280 4.97 3.38 1.94
CA ARG A 280 6.37 3.14 1.62
C ARG A 280 6.66 1.66 1.45
N GLY A 281 5.96 0.81 2.19
CA GLY A 281 6.05 -0.64 2.06
C GLY A 281 5.13 -1.19 0.96
N HIS A 282 5.34 -2.46 0.61
CA HIS A 282 4.56 -3.14 -0.44
C HIS A 282 3.09 -3.25 -0.02
N VAL A 283 2.18 -2.85 -0.90
CA VAL A 283 0.73 -3.00 -0.69
C VAL A 283 0.23 -4.15 -1.54
N SER A 284 -0.63 -4.97 -0.98
CA SER A 284 -1.26 -6.08 -1.72
C SER A 284 -2.72 -6.24 -1.31
N GLN A 285 -3.55 -6.71 -2.21
CA GLN A 285 -4.92 -7.12 -1.91
C GLN A 285 -5.31 -8.31 -2.75
N SER A 286 -6.24 -9.14 -2.26
CA SER A 286 -6.67 -10.32 -3.01
C SER A 286 -7.75 -10.01 -4.04
N TYR A 287 -8.52 -8.92 -3.87
CA TYR A 287 -9.47 -8.49 -4.88
C TYR A 287 -8.77 -7.87 -6.11
N GLN A 288 -9.39 -8.00 -7.29
CA GLN A 288 -8.78 -7.55 -8.56
C GLN A 288 -8.80 -6.02 -8.74
N SER A 289 -9.76 -5.32 -8.11
CA SER A 289 -9.93 -3.87 -8.16
C SER A 289 -9.82 -3.27 -6.76
N ALA A 290 -9.31 -2.04 -6.65
CA ALA A 290 -9.44 -1.24 -5.43
C ALA A 290 -10.62 -0.27 -5.58
N SER A 291 -11.16 0.19 -4.46
CA SER A 291 -12.23 1.19 -4.48
C SER A 291 -11.72 2.55 -4.07
N TYR A 292 -12.23 3.57 -4.75
CA TYR A 292 -11.90 4.96 -4.50
C TYR A 292 -13.19 5.75 -4.28
N TYR A 293 -13.18 6.66 -3.32
CA TYR A 293 -14.28 7.60 -3.12
C TYR A 293 -13.77 9.01 -2.77
N ARG A 294 -14.50 10.02 -3.26
CA ARG A 294 -14.22 11.44 -3.01
C ARG A 294 -15.19 11.95 -1.96
N HIS A 295 -14.66 12.56 -0.90
CA HIS A 295 -15.50 13.26 0.06
C HIS A 295 -15.91 14.65 -0.47
N GLY A 296 -17.21 14.94 -0.46
CA GLY A 296 -17.80 16.25 -0.73
C GLY A 296 -18.87 16.61 0.31
N ALA A 297 -19.24 17.88 0.43
CA ALA A 297 -20.24 18.34 1.38
C ALA A 297 -21.64 17.82 1.01
N GLY A 298 -22.07 16.70 1.62
CA GLY A 298 -23.39 16.09 1.45
C GLY A 298 -23.35 14.73 0.77
N MET A 299 -23.17 13.68 1.60
CA MET A 299 -23.10 12.25 1.30
C MET A 299 -22.12 11.81 0.18
N PRO A 300 -21.41 10.69 0.38
CA PRO A 300 -20.45 10.20 -0.61
C PRO A 300 -21.21 9.63 -1.79
N PRO A 301 -20.69 9.80 -3.02
CA PRO A 301 -21.01 8.83 -4.05
C PRO A 301 -20.56 7.43 -3.59
N PRO A 302 -21.26 6.35 -4.02
CA PRO A 302 -20.82 4.99 -3.75
C PRO A 302 -19.36 4.80 -4.19
N PRO A 303 -18.61 3.89 -3.54
CA PRO A 303 -17.25 3.59 -3.97
C PRO A 303 -17.24 3.24 -5.47
N VAL A 304 -16.21 3.67 -6.17
CA VAL A 304 -16.02 3.32 -7.58
C VAL A 304 -14.82 2.40 -7.67
N ASP A 305 -15.05 1.20 -8.16
CA ASP A 305 -13.98 0.30 -8.56
C ASP A 305 -13.32 0.88 -9.80
N ALA A 306 -12.04 1.22 -9.67
CA ALA A 306 -11.28 1.80 -10.76
C ALA A 306 -9.83 1.34 -10.71
N ASP A 307 -9.20 1.25 -11.88
CA ASP A 307 -7.75 1.18 -12.00
C ASP A 307 -7.10 2.58 -11.98
N SER A 308 -7.93 3.63 -11.99
CA SER A 308 -7.52 5.03 -12.07
C SER A 308 -7.94 5.78 -10.83
N ASP A 309 -6.97 6.47 -10.23
CA ASP A 309 -7.14 7.24 -9.00
C ASP A 309 -7.98 8.53 -9.17
N VAL A 310 -8.84 8.65 -10.19
CA VAL A 310 -9.62 9.87 -10.45
C VAL A 310 -11.11 9.61 -10.27
N VAL A 311 -11.69 10.20 -9.22
CA VAL A 311 -13.13 10.12 -8.92
C VAL A 311 -13.75 11.51 -9.10
N GLY A 312 -14.68 11.64 -10.05
CA GLY A 312 -15.36 12.92 -10.31
C GLY A 312 -14.42 14.06 -10.72
N GLY A 313 -13.33 13.74 -11.42
CA GLY A 313 -12.33 14.71 -11.89
C GLY A 313 -11.26 15.12 -10.87
N VAL A 314 -11.28 14.54 -9.66
CA VAL A 314 -10.27 14.78 -8.61
C VAL A 314 -9.42 13.54 -8.39
N LEU A 315 -8.11 13.74 -8.29
CA LEU A 315 -7.12 12.71 -8.02
C LEU A 315 -7.17 12.30 -6.54
N VAL A 316 -7.59 11.08 -6.27
CA VAL A 316 -7.59 10.39 -4.97
C VAL A 316 -6.24 9.70 -4.68
N ALA A 317 -5.28 9.75 -5.62
CA ALA A 317 -4.07 8.93 -5.72
C ALA A 317 -3.33 8.68 -4.39
N PRO A 318 -3.55 7.50 -3.77
CA PRO A 318 -2.63 6.98 -2.78
C PRO A 318 -1.23 6.87 -3.38
N LYS A 319 -0.21 7.11 -2.55
CA LYS A 319 1.19 7.02 -3.00
C LYS A 319 1.76 5.66 -2.64
N PHE A 320 1.86 4.76 -3.62
CA PHE A 320 2.45 3.42 -3.47
C PHE A 320 3.93 3.40 -3.87
N LEU A 321 4.83 3.77 -2.95
CA LEU A 321 6.26 3.90 -3.28
C LEU A 321 6.95 2.55 -3.54
N ALA A 322 6.44 1.46 -2.97
CA ALA A 322 6.91 0.10 -3.22
C ALA A 322 5.97 -0.75 -4.09
N GLY A 323 4.96 -0.12 -4.71
CA GLY A 323 3.98 -0.79 -5.58
C GLY A 323 2.72 -1.27 -4.86
N PHE A 324 1.71 -1.60 -5.66
CA PHE A 324 0.42 -2.11 -5.22
C PHE A 324 0.03 -3.31 -6.07
N GLU A 325 0.02 -4.50 -5.47
CA GLU A 325 -0.39 -5.76 -6.10
C GLU A 325 -1.89 -6.01 -5.87
N ARG A 326 -2.65 -6.16 -6.96
CA ARG A 326 -4.06 -6.57 -6.93
C ARG A 326 -4.19 -8.01 -7.40
N GLY A 327 -5.21 -8.72 -6.91
CA GLY A 327 -5.38 -10.15 -7.21
C GLY A 327 -4.31 -11.04 -6.57
N ALA A 328 -3.71 -10.60 -5.45
CA ALA A 328 -2.80 -11.44 -4.67
C ALA A 328 -3.53 -12.68 -4.12
N ALA A 329 -2.79 -13.76 -3.82
CA ALA A 329 -3.41 -14.89 -3.13
C ALA A 329 -3.83 -14.44 -1.71
N PRO A 330 -5.03 -14.83 -1.25
CA PRO A 330 -5.42 -14.60 0.14
C PRO A 330 -4.41 -15.21 1.11
N ILE A 331 -4.01 -14.43 2.10
CA ILE A 331 -3.21 -14.89 3.23
C ILE A 331 -4.19 -15.35 4.31
N PRO A 332 -4.31 -16.65 4.61
CA PRO A 332 -5.29 -17.11 5.57
C PRO A 332 -5.11 -16.34 6.90
N PRO A 333 -6.21 -15.87 7.52
CA PRO A 333 -6.14 -15.35 8.87
C PRO A 333 -5.56 -16.43 9.77
N THR A 334 -4.97 -16.05 10.91
CA THR A 334 -4.32 -17.00 11.82
C THR A 334 -5.19 -18.25 12.03
N GLY A 335 -4.71 -19.41 11.54
CA GLY A 335 -4.82 -20.61 12.37
C GLY A 335 -3.93 -20.36 13.57
N ASN A 336 -4.32 -20.74 14.78
CA ASN A 336 -3.47 -20.54 15.96
C ASN A 336 -2.22 -21.43 15.87
N ALA A 337 -1.26 -21.09 15.01
CA ALA A 337 -0.04 -21.86 14.76
C ALA A 337 0.87 -21.90 16.01
N PHE A 338 0.66 -20.94 16.92
CA PHE A 338 1.27 -20.83 18.23
C PHE A 338 0.16 -20.74 19.26
N ASP A 339 -0.08 -21.78 20.04
CA ASP A 339 -0.99 -21.66 21.19
C ASP A 339 -0.31 -20.83 22.29
N GLN A 340 -0.84 -19.64 22.56
CA GLN A 340 -0.21 -18.70 23.49
C GLN A 340 -0.33 -19.17 24.95
N ALA A 341 -1.37 -19.94 25.29
CA ALA A 341 -1.50 -20.56 26.59
C ALA A 341 -0.40 -21.61 26.80
N ARG A 342 -0.10 -22.41 25.76
CA ARG A 342 1.02 -23.36 25.77
C ARG A 342 2.37 -22.67 25.84
N ALA A 343 2.53 -21.57 25.11
CA ALA A 343 3.78 -20.80 25.06
C ALA A 343 4.21 -20.27 26.43
N VAL A 344 3.27 -20.02 27.36
CA VAL A 344 3.60 -19.69 28.76
C VAL A 344 4.40 -20.80 29.44
N LEU A 345 4.10 -22.07 29.14
CA LEU A 345 4.73 -23.22 29.78
C LEU A 345 6.07 -23.59 29.14
N ASP A 346 6.12 -23.68 27.81
CA ASP A 346 7.27 -24.25 27.09
C ASP A 346 8.09 -23.25 26.25
N GLY A 347 7.65 -21.99 26.19
CA GLY A 347 8.32 -20.95 25.41
C GLY A 347 8.09 -21.01 23.92
N GLY A 348 7.02 -21.65 23.46
CA GLY A 348 6.70 -21.77 22.04
C GLY A 348 7.64 -22.72 21.30
N TYR A 349 8.30 -23.63 22.02
CA TYR A 349 9.22 -24.61 21.46
C TYR A 349 8.51 -25.59 20.50
N ALA A 350 7.26 -25.96 20.80
CA ALA A 350 6.48 -26.90 20.00
C ALA A 350 5.54 -26.15 19.04
N LEU A 351 6.00 -25.91 17.81
CA LEU A 351 5.16 -25.38 16.74
C LEU A 351 3.95 -26.31 16.50
N SER A 352 2.75 -25.74 16.40
CA SER A 352 1.49 -26.49 16.20
C SER A 352 1.04 -27.39 17.37
N ALA A 353 1.66 -27.28 18.55
CA ALA A 353 1.08 -27.87 19.75
C ALA A 353 -0.29 -27.23 20.04
N GLY A 354 -1.27 -28.06 20.41
CA GLY A 354 -2.56 -27.55 20.86
C GLY A 354 -2.47 -26.86 22.23
N PRO A 355 -3.60 -26.35 22.75
CA PRO A 355 -3.67 -25.80 24.11
C PRO A 355 -3.19 -26.82 25.14
N PRO A 356 -2.56 -26.37 26.24
CA PRO A 356 -2.14 -27.27 27.30
C PRO A 356 -3.36 -27.94 27.95
N THR A 357 -3.18 -29.21 28.31
CA THR A 357 -4.16 -29.93 29.12
C THR A 357 -4.20 -29.37 30.54
N ASP A 358 -5.32 -29.57 31.23
CA ASP A 358 -5.50 -29.16 32.62
C ASP A 358 -4.47 -29.86 33.53
N GLY A 359 -4.16 -31.14 33.27
CA GLY A 359 -3.08 -31.85 33.97
C GLY A 359 -1.71 -31.20 33.80
N GLU A 360 -1.37 -30.77 32.57
CA GLU A 360 -0.13 -30.03 32.31
C GLU A 360 -0.10 -28.68 33.05
N LEU A 361 -1.23 -27.97 33.10
CA LEU A 361 -1.33 -26.70 33.81
C LEU A 361 -1.13 -26.86 35.32
N HIS A 362 -1.83 -27.80 35.96
CA HIS A 362 -1.69 -28.05 37.41
C HIS A 362 -0.28 -28.55 37.77
N THR A 363 0.35 -29.33 36.88
CA THR A 363 1.73 -29.80 37.08
C THR A 363 2.73 -28.64 37.00
N ALA A 364 2.63 -27.81 35.96
CA ALA A 364 3.64 -26.81 35.63
C ALA A 364 3.46 -25.48 36.40
N LEU A 365 2.23 -25.10 36.75
CA LEU A 365 1.92 -23.81 37.33
C LEU A 365 1.89 -23.84 38.86
N ARG A 366 2.15 -22.68 39.46
CA ARG A 366 1.95 -22.39 40.89
C ARG A 366 1.21 -21.06 41.03
N ALA A 367 0.37 -20.93 42.05
CA ALA A 367 -0.34 -19.68 42.30
C ALA A 367 0.63 -18.59 42.77
N ALA A 368 0.49 -17.36 42.28
CA ALA A 368 1.40 -16.26 42.63
C ALA A 368 1.44 -15.98 44.14
N GLY A 369 0.32 -16.20 44.85
CA GLY A 369 0.24 -16.12 46.30
C GLY A 369 0.84 -17.31 47.05
N ASP A 370 1.07 -18.45 46.41
CA ASP A 370 1.74 -19.59 47.06
C ASP A 370 2.54 -20.38 46.03
N LEU A 371 3.78 -19.94 45.83
CA LEU A 371 4.73 -20.60 44.94
C LEU A 371 5.28 -21.91 45.52
N SER A 372 5.11 -22.16 46.82
CA SER A 372 5.68 -23.33 47.49
C SER A 372 4.79 -24.56 47.41
N THR A 373 3.48 -24.37 47.27
CA THR A 373 2.51 -25.46 47.22
C THR A 373 2.15 -25.80 45.78
N SER A 374 2.25 -27.07 45.42
CA SER A 374 1.79 -27.56 44.11
C SER A 374 0.27 -27.46 43.99
N LEU A 375 -0.23 -27.22 42.78
CA LEU A 375 -1.66 -27.21 42.54
C LEU A 375 -2.23 -28.64 42.72
N ALA A 376 -3.48 -28.72 43.15
CA ALA A 376 -4.13 -30.02 43.36
C ALA A 376 -4.42 -30.68 42.01
N GLU A 377 -4.21 -32.00 41.90
CA GLU A 377 -4.52 -32.74 40.67
C GLU A 377 -5.94 -32.45 40.16
N PRO A 378 -6.10 -32.14 38.86
CA PRO A 378 -7.41 -31.83 38.31
C PRO A 378 -8.28 -33.08 38.25
N LYS A 379 -9.59 -32.85 38.18
CA LYS A 379 -10.58 -33.93 38.08
C LYS A 379 -10.45 -34.73 36.77
N ASP A 380 -10.13 -34.04 35.68
CA ASP A 380 -9.85 -34.62 34.37
C ASP A 380 -8.53 -34.04 33.83
N PRO A 381 -7.40 -34.73 34.02
CA PRO A 381 -6.10 -34.23 33.58
C PRO A 381 -5.95 -34.14 32.06
N THR A 382 -6.85 -34.75 31.29
CA THR A 382 -6.78 -34.78 29.82
C THR A 382 -7.61 -33.68 29.15
N SER A 383 -8.49 -33.02 29.90
CA SER A 383 -9.29 -31.89 29.44
C SER A 383 -8.39 -30.73 29.00
N THR A 384 -8.70 -30.07 27.88
CA THR A 384 -8.07 -28.78 27.53
C THR A 384 -8.86 -27.58 28.04
N THR A 385 -9.91 -27.81 28.84
CA THR A 385 -10.59 -26.76 29.61
C THR A 385 -9.98 -26.70 31.00
N PRO A 386 -9.18 -25.66 31.31
CA PRO A 386 -8.61 -25.50 32.65
C PRO A 386 -9.66 -25.40 33.75
N THR A 387 -9.43 -26.07 34.88
CA THR A 387 -10.24 -25.96 36.12
C THR A 387 -9.60 -25.10 37.20
N LEU A 388 -8.58 -24.31 36.83
CA LEU A 388 -7.94 -23.36 37.74
C LEU A 388 -8.95 -22.33 38.27
N ALA A 389 -8.80 -21.94 39.53
CA ALA A 389 -9.56 -20.82 40.10
C ALA A 389 -9.10 -19.49 39.47
N PRO A 390 -9.92 -18.42 39.52
CA PRO A 390 -9.46 -17.09 39.12
C PRO A 390 -8.21 -16.67 39.92
N GLY A 391 -7.20 -16.14 39.23
CA GLY A 391 -5.93 -15.73 39.85
C GLY A 391 -4.76 -15.68 38.88
N VAL A 392 -3.61 -15.25 39.40
CA VAL A 392 -2.33 -15.19 38.67
C VAL A 392 -1.48 -16.41 39.01
N TYR A 393 -0.91 -17.04 37.99
CA TYR A 393 -0.13 -18.26 38.08
C TYR A 393 1.19 -18.12 37.31
N LEU A 394 2.25 -18.76 37.80
CA LEU A 394 3.57 -18.76 37.19
C LEU A 394 4.09 -20.20 37.00
N PRO A 395 4.79 -20.50 35.89
CA PRO A 395 5.45 -21.77 35.68
C PRO A 395 6.71 -21.85 36.55
N SER A 396 6.68 -22.69 37.58
CA SER A 396 7.75 -22.76 38.60
C SER A 396 7.72 -24.09 39.37
N ASP A 397 8.88 -24.51 39.87
CA ASP A 397 9.01 -25.59 40.86
C ASP A 397 8.95 -25.09 42.31
N GLY A 398 8.78 -23.78 42.49
CA GLY A 398 8.78 -23.06 43.77
C GLY A 398 10.08 -22.31 44.08
N GLU A 399 11.18 -22.64 43.41
CA GLU A 399 12.47 -21.94 43.53
C GLU A 399 12.94 -21.30 42.23
N THR A 400 12.58 -21.90 41.09
CA THR A 400 13.10 -21.55 39.77
C THR A 400 11.94 -21.31 38.80
N PHE A 401 12.03 -20.22 38.06
CA PHE A 401 11.13 -19.94 36.94
C PHE A 401 11.43 -20.90 35.80
N SER A 402 10.47 -21.75 35.42
CA SER A 402 10.70 -22.87 34.49
C SER A 402 10.12 -22.64 33.09
N GLY A 403 9.17 -21.72 32.95
CA GLY A 403 8.50 -21.42 31.68
C GLY A 403 8.89 -20.08 31.06
N SER A 404 7.96 -19.49 30.33
CA SER A 404 8.21 -18.36 29.43
C SER A 404 7.16 -17.26 29.52
N GLY A 405 6.25 -17.35 30.49
CA GLY A 405 5.24 -16.33 30.70
C GLY A 405 4.49 -16.44 32.01
N ILE A 406 3.44 -15.64 32.11
CA ILE A 406 2.54 -15.52 33.24
C ILE A 406 1.16 -15.96 32.76
N TYR A 407 0.50 -16.82 33.53
CA TYR A 407 -0.82 -17.36 33.21
C TYR A 407 -1.85 -16.74 34.15
N VAL A 408 -2.86 -16.05 33.62
CA VAL A 408 -3.92 -15.43 34.42
C VAL A 408 -5.24 -16.10 34.08
N MET A 409 -5.96 -16.54 35.11
CA MET A 409 -7.28 -17.13 34.97
C MET A 409 -8.34 -16.13 35.42
N GLY A 410 -9.39 -15.96 34.62
CA GLY A 410 -10.48 -15.01 34.87
C GLY A 410 -10.19 -13.60 34.34
N ASP A 411 -11.17 -12.72 34.51
CA ASP A 411 -11.10 -11.33 34.07
C ASP A 411 -10.07 -10.53 34.88
N VAL A 412 -9.47 -9.54 34.23
CA VAL A 412 -8.46 -8.64 34.77
C VAL A 412 -8.96 -7.21 34.69
N ASP A 413 -9.02 -6.54 35.83
CA ASP A 413 -9.45 -5.15 35.90
C ASP A 413 -8.40 -4.22 35.30
N GLU A 414 -7.13 -4.47 35.61
CA GLU A 414 -6.02 -3.61 35.21
C GLU A 414 -4.71 -4.37 35.05
N VAL A 415 -4.00 -4.10 33.95
CA VAL A 415 -2.59 -4.45 33.75
C VAL A 415 -1.80 -3.17 33.53
N VAL A 416 -0.79 -2.96 34.39
CA VAL A 416 0.16 -1.86 34.26
C VAL A 416 1.54 -2.41 33.92
N LEU A 417 2.10 -1.92 32.83
CA LEU A 417 3.47 -2.22 32.41
C LEU A 417 4.36 -1.04 32.71
N SER A 418 5.55 -1.28 33.27
CA SER A 418 6.55 -0.21 33.42
C SER A 418 7.95 -0.75 33.28
N ALA A 419 8.81 0.00 32.58
CA ALA A 419 10.25 -0.17 32.64
C ALA A 419 10.78 0.48 33.93
N ASP A 420 11.65 -0.20 34.66
CA ASP A 420 12.35 0.39 35.80
C ASP A 420 13.62 1.10 35.28
N PRO A 421 13.72 2.44 35.36
CA PRO A 421 14.89 3.13 34.82
C PRO A 421 16.20 2.86 35.59
N SER A 422 16.15 2.11 36.71
CA SER A 422 17.31 1.80 37.54
C SER A 422 18.11 0.55 37.10
N GLY A 423 17.62 -0.21 36.12
CA GLY A 423 18.30 -1.39 35.54
C GLY A 423 17.43 -2.08 34.50
N ASN A 424 17.89 -3.16 33.86
CA ASN A 424 17.10 -3.89 32.86
C ASN A 424 15.99 -4.72 33.53
N ARG A 425 14.90 -4.06 33.93
CA ARG A 425 13.79 -4.68 34.66
C ARG A 425 12.45 -4.29 34.09
N GLN A 426 11.68 -5.32 33.75
CA GLN A 426 10.27 -5.18 33.42
C GLN A 426 9.42 -5.41 34.66
N VAL A 427 8.55 -4.45 34.98
CA VAL A 427 7.52 -4.59 36.01
C VAL A 427 6.16 -4.78 35.35
N ILE A 428 5.41 -5.77 35.82
CA ILE A 428 4.06 -6.11 35.37
C ILE A 428 3.18 -6.16 36.62
N LYS A 429 2.19 -5.27 36.70
CA LYS A 429 1.17 -5.29 37.75
C LYS A 429 -0.15 -5.78 37.18
N ILE A 430 -0.77 -6.73 37.85
CA ILE A 430 -2.04 -7.35 37.44
C ILE A 430 -3.03 -7.22 38.59
N THR A 431 -4.13 -6.51 38.38
CA THR A 431 -5.19 -6.31 39.37
C THR A 431 -6.42 -7.13 39.00
N GLN A 432 -6.87 -8.00 39.91
CA GLN A 432 -8.12 -8.75 39.83
C GLN A 432 -8.95 -8.50 41.10
N GLY A 433 -10.03 -7.75 40.96
CA GLY A 433 -10.85 -7.24 42.06
C GLY A 433 -10.03 -6.35 43.00
N LYS A 434 -9.77 -6.86 44.21
CA LYS A 434 -9.00 -6.15 45.26
C LYS A 434 -7.55 -6.63 45.36
N GLN A 435 -7.19 -7.67 44.62
CA GLN A 435 -5.85 -8.26 44.68
C GLN A 435 -5.01 -7.71 43.54
N THR A 436 -3.81 -7.22 43.86
CA THR A 436 -2.82 -6.80 42.87
C THR A 436 -1.59 -7.69 43.02
N THR A 437 -1.22 -8.36 41.93
CA THR A 437 0.03 -9.11 41.84
C THR A 437 1.05 -8.27 41.07
N THR A 438 2.20 -8.02 41.68
CA THR A 438 3.34 -7.34 41.05
C THR A 438 4.41 -8.36 40.72
N ILE A 439 4.83 -8.40 39.46
CA ILE A 439 5.89 -9.26 38.96
C ILE A 439 6.99 -8.38 38.41
N VAL A 440 8.22 -8.59 38.87
CA VAL A 440 9.43 -7.89 38.43
C VAL A 440 10.36 -8.92 37.80
N ILE A 441 10.64 -8.75 36.52
CA ILE A 441 11.60 -9.58 35.77
C ILE A 441 12.89 -8.78 35.70
N ASP A 442 13.91 -9.19 36.43
CA ASP A 442 15.23 -8.58 36.43
C ASP A 442 16.16 -9.38 35.52
N ILE A 443 16.41 -8.84 34.33
CA ILE A 443 17.20 -9.50 33.29
C ILE A 443 18.67 -9.55 33.70
N ASP A 444 19.18 -8.49 34.33
CA ASP A 444 20.57 -8.37 34.76
C ASP A 444 20.89 -9.35 35.91
N ALA A 445 19.99 -9.44 36.90
CA ALA A 445 20.12 -10.37 38.01
C ALA A 445 19.72 -11.81 37.62
N GLY A 446 19.06 -11.99 36.47
CA GLY A 446 18.54 -13.28 36.03
C GLY A 446 17.50 -13.85 37.01
N THR A 447 16.64 -13.01 37.59
CA THR A 447 15.64 -13.41 38.58
C THR A 447 14.25 -12.85 38.29
N THR A 448 13.22 -13.51 38.82
CA THR A 448 11.83 -13.05 38.74
C THR A 448 11.26 -12.92 40.14
N THR A 449 10.86 -11.73 40.52
CA THR A 449 10.28 -11.45 41.84
C THR A 449 8.77 -11.26 41.74
N VAL A 450 8.02 -11.89 42.63
CA VAL A 450 6.56 -11.89 42.67
C VAL A 450 6.09 -11.40 44.04
N ASP A 451 5.14 -10.47 44.06
CA ASP A 451 4.43 -10.01 45.24
C ASP A 451 2.93 -10.02 44.96
N ALA A 452 2.21 -10.96 45.59
CA ALA A 452 0.76 -11.11 45.47
C ALA A 452 0.00 -10.55 46.69
N GLY A 453 0.64 -9.70 47.51
CA GLY A 453 0.03 -9.09 48.70
C GLY A 453 0.18 -9.89 49.99
N ASN A 454 0.85 -11.05 49.94
CA ASN A 454 1.17 -11.87 51.12
C ASN A 454 2.69 -12.04 51.33
N GLY A 455 3.47 -11.13 50.76
CA GLY A 455 4.92 -11.09 50.84
C GLY A 455 5.58 -11.30 49.48
N THR A 456 6.86 -10.93 49.41
CA THR A 456 7.66 -11.02 48.19
C THR A 456 8.38 -12.36 48.12
N ARG A 457 8.37 -13.00 46.95
CA ARG A 457 9.12 -14.22 46.63
C ARG A 457 9.96 -13.99 45.38
N THR A 458 11.25 -14.36 45.44
CA THR A 458 12.15 -14.28 44.30
C THR A 458 12.48 -15.67 43.79
N LEU A 459 12.18 -15.91 42.53
CA LEU A 459 12.54 -17.11 41.78
C LEU A 459 13.86 -16.89 41.05
N ARG A 460 14.69 -17.93 40.99
CA ARG A 460 15.85 -17.96 40.08
C ARG A 460 15.36 -18.08 38.64
N GLY A 461 16.00 -17.38 37.71
CA GLY A 461 15.65 -17.40 36.30
C GLY A 461 14.67 -16.30 35.88
N VAL A 462 14.60 -16.09 34.57
CA VAL A 462 13.68 -15.17 33.90
C VAL A 462 12.89 -15.91 32.82
N PRO A 463 11.69 -15.43 32.47
CA PRO A 463 10.95 -15.92 31.33
C PRO A 463 11.79 -15.85 30.04
N LYS A 464 11.70 -16.90 29.22
CA LYS A 464 12.56 -17.08 28.05
C LYS A 464 11.77 -17.50 26.82
N ASP A 465 11.85 -16.73 25.73
CA ASP A 465 11.32 -17.15 24.43
C ASP A 465 12.21 -18.25 23.82
N ARG A 466 11.57 -19.35 23.41
CA ARG A 466 12.19 -20.53 22.78
C ARG A 466 11.60 -20.81 21.39
N SER A 467 10.77 -19.92 20.86
CA SER A 467 10.08 -20.09 19.57
C SER A 467 11.04 -20.03 18.36
N ILE A 468 12.26 -19.52 18.55
CA ILE A 468 13.30 -19.44 17.52
C ILE A 468 14.51 -20.26 17.95
N ALA A 469 14.40 -21.59 17.89
CA ALA A 469 15.44 -22.53 18.35
C ALA A 469 16.84 -22.22 17.77
N ASP A 470 16.92 -21.77 16.52
CA ASP A 470 18.18 -21.51 15.80
C ASP A 470 18.91 -20.23 16.24
N LYS A 471 18.21 -19.29 16.89
CA LYS A 471 18.80 -18.01 17.37
C LYS A 471 19.14 -18.01 18.86
N GLY A 472 18.98 -19.15 19.53
CA GLY A 472 19.09 -19.25 20.97
C GLY A 472 17.87 -18.67 21.69
N SER A 473 17.81 -18.90 22.99
CA SER A 473 16.71 -18.40 23.82
C SER A 473 16.96 -16.94 24.23
N ARG A 474 15.98 -16.06 24.02
CA ARG A 474 16.05 -14.65 24.43
C ARG A 474 15.17 -14.39 25.66
N SER A 475 15.55 -13.43 26.48
CA SER A 475 14.73 -12.95 27.60
C SER A 475 13.45 -12.30 27.06
N ALA A 476 12.30 -12.84 27.43
CA ALA A 476 10.99 -12.40 26.95
C ALA A 476 9.91 -13.07 27.78
N ALA A 477 8.81 -12.37 28.09
CA ALA A 477 7.68 -12.98 28.80
C ALA A 477 6.38 -12.85 28.01
N SER A 478 5.65 -13.96 27.92
CA SER A 478 4.23 -13.91 27.57
C SER A 478 3.38 -13.58 28.79
N LEU A 479 2.29 -12.82 28.62
CA LEU A 479 1.21 -12.74 29.61
C LEU A 479 -0.06 -13.24 28.93
N TYR A 480 -0.48 -14.44 29.30
CA TYR A 480 -1.72 -15.02 28.81
C TYR A 480 -2.84 -14.80 29.82
N VAL A 481 -3.98 -14.26 29.38
CA VAL A 481 -5.15 -14.00 30.21
C VAL A 481 -6.34 -14.78 29.67
N ARG A 482 -6.78 -15.80 30.40
CA ARG A 482 -8.03 -16.52 30.09
C ARG A 482 -9.24 -15.77 30.66
N GLY A 483 -9.55 -14.63 30.06
CA GLY A 483 -10.62 -13.71 30.44
C GLY A 483 -10.52 -12.38 29.68
N ASP A 484 -11.40 -11.43 29.98
CA ASP A 484 -11.29 -10.06 29.48
C ASP A 484 -10.25 -9.25 30.27
N MET A 485 -9.61 -8.30 29.59
CA MET A 485 -8.74 -7.29 30.19
C MET A 485 -9.37 -5.91 30.03
N ALA A 486 -9.86 -5.36 31.15
CA ALA A 486 -10.62 -4.11 31.17
C ALA A 486 -9.74 -2.85 31.03
N SER A 487 -8.44 -2.95 31.34
CA SER A 487 -7.50 -1.84 31.27
C SER A 487 -6.08 -2.35 31.05
N LEU A 488 -5.42 -1.91 29.98
CA LEU A 488 -3.99 -2.09 29.70
C LEU A 488 -3.34 -0.74 29.42
N HIS A 489 -2.30 -0.41 30.19
CA HIS A 489 -1.57 0.85 30.03
C HIS A 489 -0.16 0.81 30.62
N GLY A 490 0.64 1.81 30.26
CA GLY A 490 1.93 2.13 30.88
C GLY A 490 1.79 2.87 32.22
N PRO A 491 2.88 3.36 32.81
CA PRO A 491 2.86 3.99 34.14
C PRO A 491 2.27 5.42 34.13
N GLY A 492 1.88 5.95 32.96
CA GLY A 492 1.27 7.27 32.80
C GLY A 492 2.13 8.23 31.99
N ARG A 493 1.94 9.53 32.22
CA ARG A 493 2.67 10.62 31.56
C ARG A 493 3.44 11.44 32.60
N ASP A 494 4.57 12.03 32.19
CA ASP A 494 5.33 12.97 33.01
C ASP A 494 4.64 14.35 33.13
N ALA A 495 5.28 15.28 33.83
CA ALA A 495 4.75 16.64 34.04
C ALA A 495 4.63 17.45 32.73
N GLN A 496 5.31 17.04 31.66
CA GLN A 496 5.28 17.63 30.33
C GLN A 496 4.25 16.94 29.42
N GLY A 497 3.50 15.96 29.95
CA GLY A 497 2.52 15.19 29.21
C GLY A 497 3.15 14.18 28.25
N GLN A 498 4.43 13.84 28.40
CA GLN A 498 5.08 12.79 27.61
C GLN A 498 4.84 11.43 28.23
N PRO A 499 4.57 10.37 27.44
CA PRO A 499 4.44 9.01 27.95
C PRO A 499 5.72 8.53 28.64
N ILE A 500 5.58 7.98 29.84
CA ILE A 500 6.67 7.29 30.55
C ILE A 500 6.78 5.87 29.98
N PRO A 501 8.00 5.35 29.71
CA PRO A 501 8.19 4.03 29.13
C PRO A 501 7.48 2.88 29.88
N ALA A 502 6.78 2.06 29.12
CA ALA A 502 6.07 0.88 29.59
C ALA A 502 6.89 -0.41 29.42
N ILE A 503 7.75 -0.45 28.39
CA ILE A 503 8.52 -1.64 27.99
C ILE A 503 10.02 -1.35 28.08
N ASP A 504 10.69 -2.13 28.94
CA ASP A 504 12.13 -2.10 29.17
C ASP A 504 12.93 -2.44 27.90
N SER A 505 14.08 -1.79 27.71
CA SER A 505 14.91 -1.87 26.49
C SER A 505 15.37 -3.27 26.08
N ASP A 506 15.46 -4.22 27.01
CA ASP A 506 15.87 -5.61 26.79
C ASP A 506 14.72 -6.62 26.94
N PHE A 507 13.47 -6.13 27.12
CA PHE A 507 12.30 -6.97 27.33
C PHE A 507 11.39 -7.06 26.11
N ALA A 508 11.01 -8.29 25.72
CA ALA A 508 10.00 -8.51 24.70
C ALA A 508 8.77 -9.23 25.29
N GLY A 509 7.57 -8.76 24.92
CA GLY A 509 6.30 -9.20 25.51
C GLY A 509 5.25 -9.60 24.49
N GLY A 510 4.41 -10.59 24.83
CA GLY A 510 3.27 -11.03 24.02
C GLY A 510 2.04 -11.27 24.89
N TYR A 511 0.94 -10.55 24.63
CA TYR A 511 -0.34 -10.75 25.32
C TYR A 511 -1.28 -11.59 24.49
N ALA A 512 -1.96 -12.55 25.11
CA ALA A 512 -2.97 -13.33 24.43
C ALA A 512 -4.13 -13.67 25.37
N THR A 513 -5.31 -13.78 24.79
CA THR A 513 -6.53 -14.10 25.52
C THR A 513 -7.32 -15.19 24.81
N GLY A 514 -7.81 -16.18 25.57
CA GLY A 514 -8.76 -17.20 25.09
C GLY A 514 -8.15 -18.51 24.54
N ASP A 515 -8.91 -19.61 24.68
CA ASP A 515 -8.66 -20.91 24.03
C ASP A 515 -9.54 -21.01 22.76
N PRO A 516 -8.97 -21.20 21.56
CA PRO A 516 -9.76 -21.34 20.33
C PRO A 516 -10.66 -22.59 20.29
N ARG A 517 -10.41 -23.62 21.11
CA ARG A 517 -11.19 -24.88 21.13
C ARG A 517 -12.35 -24.87 22.13
N HIS A 518 -12.30 -24.02 23.15
CA HIS A 518 -13.37 -23.85 24.14
C HIS A 518 -13.67 -22.36 24.30
N PRO A 519 -14.62 -21.81 23.51
CA PRO A 519 -15.01 -20.41 23.55
C PRO A 519 -15.40 -20.01 24.97
N VAL A 520 -14.53 -19.27 25.65
CA VAL A 520 -14.95 -18.51 26.82
C VAL A 520 -15.52 -17.20 26.29
N ALA A 521 -16.71 -16.80 26.73
CA ALA A 521 -17.16 -15.44 26.49
C ALA A 521 -16.13 -14.50 27.16
N GLY A 522 -15.31 -13.83 26.35
CA GLY A 522 -14.22 -12.98 26.83
C GLY A 522 -13.01 -12.98 25.90
N GLY A 523 -11.93 -12.36 26.36
CA GLY A 523 -10.66 -12.22 25.66
C GLY A 523 -10.46 -10.91 24.91
N SER A 524 -11.25 -9.89 25.21
CA SER A 524 -10.97 -8.55 24.74
C SER A 524 -9.88 -7.88 25.57
N VAL A 525 -9.09 -7.03 24.93
CA VAL A 525 -8.09 -6.16 25.57
C VAL A 525 -8.54 -4.72 25.41
N THR A 526 -8.62 -3.95 26.49
CA THR A 526 -8.98 -2.53 26.42
C THR A 526 -7.75 -1.66 26.71
N LEU A 527 -7.30 -0.89 25.71
CA LEU A 527 -6.14 0.00 25.84
C LEU A 527 -6.57 1.34 26.44
N THR A 528 -6.17 1.61 27.68
CA THR A 528 -6.60 2.79 28.46
C THR A 528 -5.48 3.81 28.66
N GLY A 529 -4.28 3.55 28.16
CA GLY A 529 -3.16 4.47 28.29
C GLY A 529 -2.02 4.16 27.36
N ASP A 530 -1.02 5.05 27.35
CA ASP A 530 0.12 4.92 26.46
C ASP A 530 0.96 3.68 26.79
N LEU A 531 1.57 3.11 25.75
CA LEU A 531 2.47 1.96 25.86
C LEU A 531 3.71 2.28 25.03
N THR A 532 4.72 2.91 25.62
CA THR A 532 5.93 3.31 24.89
C THR A 532 7.13 2.44 25.25
N TYR A 533 8.04 2.34 24.30
CA TYR A 533 9.34 1.71 24.44
C TYR A 533 10.29 2.65 25.18
N GLU A 534 11.08 2.10 26.11
CA GLU A 534 12.15 2.85 26.78
C GLU A 534 13.18 3.35 25.77
N THR A 535 13.63 2.47 24.89
CA THR A 535 14.44 2.85 23.72
C THR A 535 13.54 3.09 22.51
N PRO A 536 13.39 4.33 22.04
CA PRO A 536 12.56 4.62 20.87
C PRO A 536 13.19 4.08 19.59
N VAL A 537 12.37 3.50 18.72
CA VAL A 537 12.83 2.91 17.44
C VAL A 537 12.54 3.78 16.22
N VAL A 538 11.60 4.71 16.37
CA VAL A 538 11.28 5.75 15.39
C VAL A 538 11.20 7.12 16.05
N ASP A 539 11.47 8.17 15.28
CA ASP A 539 11.30 9.55 15.72
C ASP A 539 9.81 10.01 15.69
N ALA A 540 9.58 11.27 16.05
CA ALA A 540 8.26 11.89 16.00
C ALA A 540 7.63 11.90 14.58
N ALA A 541 8.44 11.90 13.52
CA ALA A 541 8.01 11.84 12.13
C ALA A 541 7.85 10.39 11.61
N GLY A 542 8.24 9.38 12.39
CA GLY A 542 8.20 7.97 11.99
C GLY A 542 9.43 7.51 11.21
N ASN A 543 10.53 8.25 11.22
CA ASN A 543 11.78 7.80 10.63
C ASN A 543 12.47 6.79 11.57
N PRO A 544 13.04 5.70 11.05
CA PRO A 544 13.86 4.77 11.83
C PRO A 544 15.03 5.48 12.53
N ILE A 545 15.19 5.26 13.84
CA ILE A 545 16.32 5.79 14.61
C ILE A 545 17.11 4.70 15.35
N ASN A 546 16.47 3.59 15.74
CA ASN A 546 17.16 2.48 16.39
C ASN A 546 16.57 1.12 15.98
N PRO A 547 17.00 0.58 14.82
CA PRO A 547 16.50 -0.70 14.33
C PRO A 547 17.12 -1.92 15.04
N ASN A 548 17.95 -1.73 16.06
CA ASN A 548 18.61 -2.81 16.80
C ASN A 548 18.12 -2.93 18.26
N ALA A 549 17.18 -2.07 18.69
CA ALA A 549 16.61 -2.13 20.03
C ALA A 549 15.90 -3.48 20.26
N GLN A 550 16.07 -4.10 21.43
CA GLN A 550 15.56 -5.44 21.69
C GLN A 550 14.08 -5.44 22.14
N ASN A 551 13.60 -4.32 22.64
CA ASN A 551 12.27 -4.18 23.25
C ASN A 551 11.10 -4.19 22.27
N VAL A 552 10.47 -5.35 22.09
CA VAL A 552 9.36 -5.51 21.15
C VAL A 552 8.11 -5.97 21.89
N LEU A 553 6.99 -5.29 21.65
CA LEU A 553 5.69 -5.65 22.25
C LEU A 553 4.72 -6.18 21.20
N GLY A 554 4.05 -7.28 21.55
CA GLY A 554 2.93 -7.86 20.84
C GLY A 554 1.69 -7.86 21.73
N ILE A 555 0.57 -7.37 21.20
CA ILE A 555 -0.76 -7.47 21.82
C ILE A 555 -1.60 -8.33 20.89
N PHE A 556 -2.14 -9.43 21.39
CA PHE A 556 -2.97 -10.33 20.62
C PHE A 556 -4.27 -10.64 21.38
N ALA A 557 -5.41 -10.56 20.68
CA ALA A 557 -6.71 -10.98 21.17
C ALA A 557 -7.23 -12.14 20.30
N SER A 558 -7.33 -13.35 20.86
CA SER A 558 -7.85 -14.53 20.16
C SER A 558 -9.33 -14.66 20.46
N GLY A 559 -10.19 -14.39 19.48
CA GLY A 559 -11.65 -14.43 19.67
C GLY A 559 -12.23 -13.23 20.42
N GLY A 560 -11.40 -12.32 20.91
CA GLY A 560 -11.79 -11.02 21.46
C GLY A 560 -11.44 -9.83 20.56
N ASN A 561 -11.66 -8.63 21.07
CA ASN A 561 -11.31 -7.37 20.39
C ASN A 561 -10.20 -6.63 21.12
N ILE A 562 -9.43 -5.82 20.41
CA ILE A 562 -8.62 -4.77 21.03
C ILE A 562 -9.45 -3.47 20.96
N ASN A 563 -9.93 -3.00 22.11
CA ASN A 563 -10.78 -1.82 22.21
C ASN A 563 -9.99 -0.60 22.70
N ILE A 564 -10.25 0.56 22.10
CA ILE A 564 -9.69 1.85 22.49
C ILE A 564 -10.84 2.79 22.87
N PRO A 565 -11.12 2.98 24.16
CA PRO A 565 -12.27 3.75 24.61
C PRO A 565 -12.11 5.23 24.28
N SER A 566 -13.14 5.83 23.70
CA SER A 566 -13.27 7.25 23.37
C SER A 566 -13.97 8.06 24.46
N ASP A 567 -14.40 7.40 25.53
CA ASP A 567 -15.16 7.96 26.65
C ASP A 567 -14.31 8.72 27.70
N GLY A 568 -13.00 8.87 27.46
CA GLY A 568 -12.09 9.51 28.42
C GLY A 568 -11.23 8.56 29.23
N ARG A 569 -11.53 7.25 29.21
CA ARG A 569 -10.67 6.26 29.87
C ARG A 569 -9.30 6.12 29.21
N ALA A 570 -9.19 6.42 27.91
CA ALA A 570 -7.91 6.56 27.22
C ALA A 570 -7.54 8.04 27.04
N PRO A 571 -6.23 8.40 27.12
CA PRO A 571 -5.77 9.76 26.95
C PRO A 571 -6.01 10.27 25.53
N ASP A 572 -6.06 11.59 25.40
CA ASP A 572 -5.98 12.23 24.09
C ASP A 572 -4.58 12.06 23.52
N ASN A 573 -4.50 11.91 22.19
CA ASN A 573 -3.25 11.59 21.49
C ASN A 573 -2.56 10.33 22.04
N LEU A 574 -3.31 9.23 22.11
CA LEU A 574 -2.81 7.93 22.59
C LEU A 574 -1.63 7.45 21.75
N THR A 575 -0.56 6.99 22.39
CA THR A 575 0.64 6.45 21.75
C THR A 575 0.89 5.02 22.21
N VAL A 576 0.93 4.09 21.27
CA VAL A 576 1.16 2.66 21.51
C VAL A 576 2.28 2.17 20.61
N ASN A 577 3.29 1.57 21.21
CA ASN A 577 4.41 0.94 20.53
C ASN A 577 4.21 -0.58 20.65
N ALA A 578 3.51 -1.18 19.68
CA ALA A 578 3.23 -2.60 19.65
C ALA A 578 2.85 -3.09 18.25
N SER A 579 3.04 -4.38 18.00
CA SER A 579 2.24 -5.08 16.99
C SER A 579 0.94 -5.53 17.65
N MET A 580 -0.21 -5.21 17.06
CA MET A 580 -1.53 -5.50 17.60
C MET A 580 -2.33 -6.39 16.65
N ALA A 581 -2.78 -7.55 17.14
CA ALA A 581 -3.53 -8.51 16.36
C ALA A 581 -4.86 -8.84 17.05
N ALA A 582 -5.96 -8.84 16.32
CA ALA A 582 -7.25 -9.32 16.82
C ALA A 582 -7.90 -10.19 15.76
N PHE A 583 -8.03 -11.49 16.02
CA PHE A 583 -8.63 -12.42 15.06
C PHE A 583 -9.94 -13.01 15.59
N SER A 584 -10.91 -13.18 14.69
CA SER A 584 -12.22 -13.68 15.06
C SER A 584 -12.10 -15.12 15.55
N LEU A 585 -12.92 -15.48 16.53
CA LEU A 585 -12.96 -16.85 17.01
C LEU A 585 -13.42 -17.77 15.89
N LYS A 586 -12.75 -18.91 15.72
CA LYS A 586 -13.12 -19.94 14.74
C LYS A 586 -13.44 -21.26 15.44
N ASP A 587 -14.40 -22.00 14.92
CA ASP A 587 -14.71 -23.36 15.35
C ASP A 587 -13.65 -24.36 14.85
N ALA A 588 -13.82 -25.65 15.21
CA ALA A 588 -12.92 -26.72 14.80
C ALA A 588 -12.85 -26.92 13.27
N ASP A 589 -13.89 -26.50 12.55
CA ASP A 589 -13.97 -26.55 11.09
C ASP A 589 -13.40 -25.28 10.42
N GLY A 590 -12.92 -24.32 11.22
CA GLY A 590 -12.33 -23.07 10.76
C GLY A 590 -13.34 -21.98 10.39
N ASN A 591 -14.63 -22.18 10.67
CA ASN A 591 -15.66 -21.17 10.45
C ASN A 591 -15.67 -20.17 11.61
N SER A 592 -15.95 -18.90 11.32
CA SER A 592 -16.12 -17.90 12.38
C SER A 592 -17.27 -18.29 13.31
N VAL A 593 -17.02 -18.29 14.62
CA VAL A 593 -18.07 -18.46 15.62
C VAL A 593 -18.89 -17.18 15.66
N MET A 594 -20.17 -17.29 15.35
CA MET A 594 -21.08 -16.15 15.27
C MET A 594 -21.74 -15.89 16.62
N GLY A 595 -21.75 -14.62 17.03
CA GLY A 595 -22.49 -14.16 18.20
C GLY A 595 -24.00 -14.03 17.95
N PRO A 596 -24.78 -13.75 19.01
CA PRO A 596 -26.25 -13.65 18.94
C PRO A 596 -26.76 -12.59 17.96
N ASN A 597 -25.94 -11.60 17.63
CA ASN A 597 -26.22 -10.54 16.67
C ASN A 597 -25.87 -10.92 15.22
N GLY A 598 -25.49 -12.18 14.96
CA GLY A 598 -25.10 -12.65 13.64
C GLY A 598 -23.76 -12.07 13.17
N ARG A 599 -22.88 -11.63 14.08
CA ARG A 599 -21.52 -11.16 13.77
C ARG A 599 -20.48 -12.11 14.36
N PRO A 600 -19.29 -12.26 13.76
CA PRO A 600 -18.21 -13.03 14.36
C PRO A 600 -17.85 -12.52 15.76
N PHE A 601 -17.55 -13.42 16.68
CA PHE A 601 -16.95 -13.05 17.97
C PHE A 601 -15.52 -12.54 17.75
N GLY A 602 -15.27 -11.34 18.29
CA GLY A 602 -13.95 -10.72 18.27
C GLY A 602 -13.44 -10.31 16.90
N GLY A 603 -12.11 -10.23 16.79
CA GLY A 603 -11.42 -10.04 15.53
C GLY A 603 -11.26 -8.60 15.09
N ARG A 604 -11.40 -7.63 16.00
CA ARG A 604 -11.38 -6.20 15.68
C ARG A 604 -10.40 -5.44 16.55
N VAL A 605 -9.69 -4.49 15.94
CA VAL A 605 -8.96 -3.42 16.64
C VAL A 605 -9.74 -2.13 16.40
N ARG A 606 -10.35 -1.55 17.43
CA ARG A 606 -11.39 -0.53 17.25
C ARG A 606 -11.49 0.48 18.37
N SER A 607 -12.14 1.60 18.08
CA SER A 607 -12.67 2.48 19.13
C SER A 607 -14.18 2.27 19.32
N ASP A 608 -14.73 2.58 20.49
CA ASP A 608 -16.16 2.45 20.83
C ASP A 608 -17.06 3.53 20.17
N VAL A 609 -16.66 4.03 18.99
CA VAL A 609 -17.34 5.11 18.25
C VAL A 609 -18.50 4.63 17.37
N LEU A 610 -19.02 3.42 17.60
CA LEU A 610 -20.21 2.91 16.90
C LEU A 610 -21.45 3.78 17.18
N ASP A 611 -21.48 4.45 18.33
CA ASP A 611 -22.42 5.52 18.66
C ASP A 611 -21.65 6.85 18.73
N PHE A 612 -21.24 7.36 17.57
CA PHE A 612 -20.41 8.56 17.47
C PHE A 612 -21.13 9.84 17.91
N GLN A 613 -22.47 9.81 18.04
CA GLN A 613 -23.27 10.96 18.47
C GLN A 613 -22.86 11.38 19.89
N GLY A 614 -22.20 12.54 19.99
CA GLY A 614 -21.72 13.09 21.26
C GLY A 614 -20.32 12.64 21.69
N LYS A 615 -19.60 11.85 20.89
CA LYS A 615 -18.19 11.49 21.17
C LYS A 615 -17.27 12.59 20.63
N PRO A 616 -16.35 13.19 21.41
CA PRO A 616 -15.45 14.22 20.90
C PRO A 616 -14.33 13.63 20.03
N PHE A 617 -13.64 14.50 19.29
CA PHE A 617 -12.34 14.19 18.71
C PHE A 617 -11.31 13.99 19.84
N ARG A 618 -10.67 12.82 19.90
CA ARG A 618 -9.66 12.44 20.91
C ARG A 618 -8.22 12.67 20.44
N GLY A 619 -8.03 13.26 19.26
CA GLY A 619 -6.71 13.44 18.66
C GLY A 619 -6.24 12.19 17.90
N ASN A 620 -4.93 11.95 17.91
CA ASN A 620 -4.32 10.88 17.13
C ASN A 620 -4.15 9.58 17.95
N PHE A 621 -4.35 8.43 17.32
CA PHE A 621 -3.84 7.15 17.81
C PHE A 621 -2.51 6.85 17.09
N ASN A 622 -1.41 7.12 17.77
CA ASN A 622 -0.06 6.93 17.23
C ASN A 622 0.41 5.50 17.51
N LEU A 623 0.44 4.66 16.46
CA LEU A 623 0.89 3.28 16.57
C LEU A 623 2.30 3.15 16.00
N VAL A 624 3.29 2.75 16.80
CA VAL A 624 4.60 2.29 16.31
C VAL A 624 4.59 0.77 16.25
N GLY A 625 4.43 0.20 15.06
CA GLY A 625 4.34 -1.23 14.86
C GLY A 625 3.37 -1.59 13.73
N GLY A 626 2.53 -2.61 13.96
CA GLY A 626 1.57 -3.10 12.98
C GLY A 626 0.20 -3.37 13.58
N MET A 627 -0.85 -3.30 12.76
CA MET A 627 -2.22 -3.60 13.17
C MET A 627 -2.79 -4.69 12.27
N GLN A 628 -3.22 -5.82 12.84
CA GLN A 628 -3.78 -6.94 12.10
C GLN A 628 -5.15 -7.31 12.66
N SER A 629 -6.15 -7.47 11.79
CA SER A 629 -7.48 -7.83 12.25
C SER A 629 -8.22 -8.76 11.28
N SER A 630 -9.10 -9.60 11.83
CA SER A 630 -10.04 -10.38 11.01
C SER A 630 -11.08 -9.50 10.35
N ASN A 631 -11.52 -8.45 11.03
CA ASN A 631 -12.51 -7.52 10.50
C ASN A 631 -11.98 -6.10 10.67
N TRP A 632 -12.11 -5.29 9.63
CA TRP A 632 -11.87 -3.86 9.74
C TRP A 632 -12.97 -3.21 10.58
N ASP A 633 -12.57 -2.49 11.61
CA ASP A 633 -13.43 -1.61 12.38
C ASP A 633 -12.66 -0.30 12.61
N ASN A 634 -13.35 0.83 12.60
CA ASN A 634 -12.68 2.13 12.61
C ASN A 634 -12.24 2.55 14.02
N LEU A 635 -11.13 3.29 14.08
CA LEU A 635 -10.67 4.01 15.28
C LEU A 635 -11.35 5.36 15.47
N GLY A 636 -11.96 5.89 14.41
CA GLY A 636 -12.67 7.16 14.41
C GLY A 636 -13.68 7.24 13.28
N VAL A 637 -14.65 8.15 13.41
CA VAL A 637 -15.70 8.40 12.41
C VAL A 637 -15.62 9.85 11.99
N TYR A 638 -15.84 10.10 10.70
CA TYR A 638 -15.96 11.45 10.17
C TYR A 638 -17.34 11.66 9.55
N ASP A 639 -18.11 12.62 10.09
CA ASP A 639 -19.45 12.99 9.62
C ASP A 639 -19.52 14.46 9.12
N GLY A 640 -18.35 15.09 9.00
CA GLY A 640 -18.19 16.55 8.92
C GLY A 640 -17.37 17.08 10.09
N GLN A 641 -17.47 16.42 11.26
CA GLN A 641 -16.54 16.52 12.37
C GLN A 641 -15.89 15.14 12.61
N PHE A 642 -14.69 15.14 13.20
CA PHE A 642 -14.00 13.90 13.53
C PHE A 642 -14.40 13.45 14.94
N HIS A 643 -14.69 12.17 15.12
CA HIS A 643 -15.07 11.54 16.38
C HIS A 643 -14.10 10.38 16.67
N GLY A 644 -13.70 10.19 17.93
CA GLY A 644 -12.73 9.16 18.30
C GLY A 644 -11.30 9.54 17.93
N TYR A 645 -10.51 8.56 17.46
CA TYR A 645 -9.09 8.73 17.17
C TYR A 645 -8.77 8.72 15.68
N LEU A 646 -7.93 9.64 15.23
CA LEU A 646 -7.32 9.60 13.91
C LEU A 646 -6.11 8.66 13.95
N TYR A 647 -6.13 7.58 13.16
CA TYR A 647 -5.01 6.64 13.09
C TYR A 647 -3.75 7.31 12.55
N ARG A 648 -2.60 7.08 13.20
CA ARG A 648 -1.27 7.48 12.74
C ARG A 648 -0.28 6.34 12.94
N GLY A 649 -0.24 5.44 11.95
CA GLY A 649 0.73 4.35 11.91
C GLY A 649 2.16 4.83 11.62
N LYS A 650 3.12 4.23 12.30
CA LYS A 650 4.56 4.33 12.06
C LYS A 650 5.11 2.91 12.06
N TRP A 651 5.91 2.57 11.06
CA TRP A 651 6.49 1.24 10.99
C TRP A 651 7.67 1.08 11.93
N ASP A 652 7.65 0.00 12.69
CA ASP A 652 8.81 -0.42 13.45
C ASP A 652 9.84 -1.07 12.50
N PRO A 653 11.01 -0.45 12.26
CA PRO A 653 12.01 -0.95 11.31
C PRO A 653 12.59 -2.32 11.70
N ARG A 654 12.40 -2.76 12.94
CA ARG A 654 12.87 -4.06 13.42
C ARG A 654 12.12 -5.22 12.79
N TYR A 655 10.86 -5.00 12.40
CA TYR A 655 10.05 -6.03 11.73
C TYR A 655 10.57 -6.35 10.32
N ASP A 656 11.22 -5.40 9.65
CA ASP A 656 11.92 -5.65 8.38
C ASP A 656 13.14 -6.58 8.55
N GLN A 657 13.69 -6.65 9.76
CA GLN A 657 14.79 -7.55 10.14
C GLN A 657 14.29 -8.88 10.72
N GLY A 658 12.97 -9.11 10.72
CA GLY A 658 12.36 -10.30 11.29
C GLY A 658 12.35 -10.33 12.82
N GLN A 659 12.57 -9.22 13.50
CA GLN A 659 12.45 -9.13 14.97
C GLN A 659 10.97 -9.03 15.38
N SER A 660 10.25 -10.13 15.23
CA SER A 660 8.85 -10.21 15.64
C SER A 660 8.71 -10.21 17.16
N PRO A 661 7.58 -9.69 17.71
CA PRO A 661 7.28 -9.90 19.11
C PRO A 661 7.31 -11.40 19.42
N PRO A 662 7.79 -11.79 20.60
CA PRO A 662 7.81 -13.19 21.00
C PRO A 662 6.37 -13.72 21.10
N PHE A 663 6.17 -14.98 20.72
CA PHE A 663 4.86 -15.65 20.81
C PHE A 663 3.73 -15.00 20.00
N TYR A 664 4.08 -14.10 19.07
CA TYR A 664 3.10 -13.39 18.26
C TYR A 664 2.41 -14.32 17.26
N PRO A 665 1.12 -14.11 16.95
CA PRO A 665 0.44 -14.90 15.93
C PRO A 665 1.19 -14.93 14.60
N GLY A 666 1.38 -16.14 14.09
CA GLY A 666 1.90 -16.39 12.75
C GLY A 666 0.81 -16.87 11.79
N TYR A 667 1.16 -16.91 10.51
CA TYR A 667 0.38 -17.58 9.48
C TYR A 667 1.24 -18.63 8.79
N VAL A 668 0.54 -19.64 8.28
CA VAL A 668 1.11 -20.65 7.40
C VAL A 668 0.38 -20.56 6.08
N VAL A 669 1.08 -20.16 5.02
CA VAL A 669 0.55 -20.24 3.66
C VAL A 669 1.17 -21.47 3.02
N ASP A 670 0.35 -22.50 2.81
CA ASP A 670 0.70 -23.57 1.89
C ASP A 670 0.58 -23.01 0.47
N THR A 671 1.73 -22.77 -0.16
CA THR A 671 1.77 -22.29 -1.54
C THR A 671 1.66 -23.44 -2.57
N GLY A 672 1.26 -24.63 -2.13
CA GLY A 672 1.19 -25.86 -2.91
C GLY A 672 2.58 -26.45 -3.16
N GLY A 673 2.67 -27.55 -3.94
CA GLY A 673 3.94 -27.94 -4.58
C GLY A 673 4.17 -27.10 -5.85
N PRO A 674 5.43 -26.98 -6.35
CA PRO A 674 5.73 -26.27 -7.59
C PRO A 674 5.01 -26.92 -8.78
N SER A 675 3.84 -26.40 -9.11
CA SER A 675 3.00 -26.86 -10.23
C SER A 675 2.67 -25.74 -11.21
N GLY A 676 3.03 -24.49 -10.89
CA GLY A 676 2.80 -23.33 -11.74
C GLY A 676 3.93 -23.11 -12.74
N ALA A 677 3.56 -22.64 -13.95
CA ALA A 677 4.53 -21.99 -14.83
C ALA A 677 5.12 -20.77 -14.11
N PRO A 678 6.43 -20.50 -14.23
CA PRO A 678 7.02 -19.32 -13.61
C PRO A 678 6.32 -18.05 -14.07
N SER A 679 6.10 -17.11 -13.15
CA SER A 679 5.47 -15.82 -13.44
C SER A 679 6.52 -14.72 -13.43
N VAL A 680 6.45 -13.83 -14.41
CA VAL A 680 7.31 -12.65 -14.52
C VAL A 680 6.41 -11.43 -14.43
N LYS A 681 6.66 -10.57 -13.43
CA LYS A 681 5.98 -9.29 -13.28
C LYS A 681 6.99 -8.15 -13.44
N ALA A 682 6.64 -7.10 -14.17
CA ALA A 682 7.42 -5.86 -14.12
C ALA A 682 7.15 -5.15 -12.79
N GLN A 683 8.20 -4.62 -12.13
CA GLN A 683 8.00 -3.85 -10.90
C GLN A 683 7.24 -2.55 -11.22
N THR A 684 6.14 -2.27 -10.51
CA THR A 684 5.14 -1.23 -10.85
C THR A 684 5.67 0.21 -10.92
N ASN A 685 6.92 0.45 -10.48
CA ASN A 685 7.65 1.74 -10.57
C ASN A 685 8.82 1.70 -11.57
N SER A 686 8.74 0.81 -12.55
CA SER A 686 9.78 0.51 -13.53
C SER A 686 9.09 -0.01 -14.79
N PRO A 687 8.98 0.81 -15.84
CA PRO A 687 10.13 1.51 -16.43
C PRO A 687 10.31 2.99 -16.08
N VAL A 688 11.55 3.38 -15.74
CA VAL A 688 11.98 4.80 -15.59
C VAL A 688 12.82 5.21 -16.80
N VAL A 689 12.37 6.23 -17.53
CA VAL A 689 13.14 6.88 -18.60
C VAL A 689 14.17 7.80 -17.94
N LEU A 690 15.46 7.45 -18.03
CA LEU A 690 16.52 8.23 -17.35
C LEU A 690 16.96 9.47 -18.13
N SER A 691 16.96 9.38 -19.45
CA SER A 691 17.35 10.48 -20.33
C SER A 691 16.78 10.23 -21.73
N TYR A 692 16.48 11.32 -22.44
CA TYR A 692 16.14 11.26 -23.85
C TYR A 692 16.67 12.48 -24.59
N LYS A 693 16.99 12.28 -25.88
CA LYS A 693 17.41 13.32 -26.83
C LYS A 693 16.46 13.32 -28.01
N ARG A 694 15.82 14.45 -28.29
CA ARG A 694 14.95 14.64 -29.46
C ARG A 694 15.72 15.27 -30.61
N ILE A 695 15.60 14.69 -31.79
CA ILE A 695 16.19 15.19 -33.04
C ILE A 695 15.05 15.35 -34.06
N TYR A 696 15.01 16.53 -34.67
CA TYR A 696 13.96 16.93 -35.61
C TYR A 696 14.48 16.81 -37.04
N TYR A 697 13.83 16.00 -37.87
CA TYR A 697 14.14 15.89 -39.30
C TYR A 697 12.95 16.37 -40.13
N GLY A 698 13.09 17.55 -40.75
CA GLY A 698 12.17 18.01 -41.80
C GLY A 698 12.69 17.59 -43.16
N ARG A 699 12.04 16.62 -43.83
CA ARG A 699 12.24 16.39 -45.26
C ARG A 699 11.11 17.04 -46.02
N GLY A 700 11.37 18.22 -46.60
CA GLY A 700 10.54 18.68 -47.71
C GLY A 700 10.75 17.70 -48.87
N GLN A 701 9.76 16.85 -49.19
CA GLN A 701 9.82 16.09 -50.43
C GLN A 701 9.84 17.08 -51.58
N THR A 702 10.91 17.07 -52.37
CA THR A 702 10.98 17.82 -53.62
C THR A 702 9.77 17.42 -54.45
N PRO A 703 8.91 18.36 -54.88
CA PRO A 703 7.73 18.02 -55.65
C PRO A 703 8.18 17.23 -56.88
N VAL A 704 7.65 16.02 -57.05
CA VAL A 704 7.84 15.24 -58.26
C VAL A 704 7.15 16.04 -59.36
N THR A 705 7.94 16.76 -60.17
CA THR A 705 7.47 17.41 -61.38
C THR A 705 6.93 16.32 -62.30
N ARG A 706 5.60 16.26 -62.44
CA ARG A 706 4.95 15.57 -63.55
C ARG A 706 4.71 16.55 -64.67
#